data_AF-A0A1H1GHR7-F1
#
_entry.id   AF-A0A1H1GHR7-F1
#
_cell.length_a   1.000
_cell.length_b   1.000
_cell.length_c   1.000
_cell.angle_alpha   90.00
_cell.angle_beta   90.00
_cell.angle_gamma   90.00
#
_symmetry.space_group_name_H-M   'P 1'
#
loop_
_entity.id
_entity.type
_entity.pdbx_description
1 polymer ?
#
loop_
_entity_poly.entity_id
_entity_poly.type
_entity_poly.pdbx_seq_one_letter_code
_entity_poly.pdbx_strand_id
1 'polypeptide(L)'
;MLDKFKQKLVCFLTKLLTKLNESEVKRESLYEDLTPSNDVDKDGKYSEAISWGLRNKKVKNIALTGPYGSGKSSLLNTFQEQHGTEYHFLNISLATFHADETEVENKLEKSILQQMIYRVQDRIIPFSRFKRIKHVRTRSVILHILFFIAFIVAGIYLLKPDTLQGIYDKTSIAKTFGNGTWQQILPTLILGLFFIGYPLLVIKSIYRFTRANLNFNKVTIANATVEKKVGEESQSIFDKYLDEILYFFEATKYDVVIFEDLDRFDNIDIFENLRELNDLINNSEQVGRRVVFIYAIKDDIFGEENSGQLSRNRTKFFDFIIPVIPIINASNSGDVLAKKIKRSPYSDKIYNHFLDDVTIYIDDMRILKNIFNEFVVYQEKLGEVDLDSNKLLAMVIYKNIYPVDFSRLQYKKGLVYEFFQKKQLIIEEQVKLIDPKIQELETKLKNIEVEALTSIEELQHVYLSDLGISRLQANNYYIQIDNNRYQYNTVTNSSFFEKLKNANSIRYYLPHRNNVGTVKDIATVFGAKRNYFEREAAIKLIEENGIEDVKQELAQLKMGKQELSSQSLQEIIAKSDPKLVFSDAIYEKKLLIYLLRNGYVDEMYNHYITYFYPENLSLSDIQFVFSIKNHEALPFDYKLENVEKIMTKLVGSEFKQAEVLNYHLLNYIMEHPGYQSYYDSIIEQLANGSATSVKFIHIFKEKATKKAIFIRSICKNWNDFWNFVSLKSSYTDQEKDDYLEGIFAYAEIETIIQMDKNSVLSFAISKHPNILKVNANEDKLKEILLKLNVKFDELEHLREAELFNFVVQHNLYEINKDTLSVILKDELNITYASIKRFGQQPVIDYVDENIDTFVKVILLDEETHAEPEESLLELLNREGLDKEIKEAIVMNKSVAITDISDLVNELWSIVIRENRIVASWPNVIAYFNDNDKTITNLLVDFLNYPANRRELAKNQLDELDDIDRDILELISDEIIKCENITDESFEVLSLSILRWNSYPMEGLSEKRVRTMVENNVFCSTPANFKSLKTNFDPLHILLVEQNIEPFISEQANYLLDASDVKQLLDSDKIPNNYKKSFVEQLDPDSLTNEHIEILTDLINFISKHNLEIKGDLLIFLLETTVTQLKRVALLTGQIDYLEIGSITEHLTRLDKPYSEIAEKGRRLQFKNNKTDKALVAALENKNYISSSKKDGKKLRVNTRIKMDNVN
;
A
#
# COMPACT_ATOMS: atom_id res chain seq x y z
N MET A 1 5.67 17.67 -93.01
CA MET A 1 4.20 17.68 -92.82
C MET A 1 3.64 16.28 -92.60
N LEU A 2 4.11 15.28 -93.35
CA LEU A 2 3.75 13.86 -93.20
C LEU A 2 4.04 13.31 -91.79
N ASP A 3 5.17 13.67 -91.17
CA ASP A 3 5.52 13.20 -89.83
C ASP A 3 4.63 13.74 -88.72
N LYS A 4 4.19 15.00 -88.83
CA LYS A 4 3.20 15.57 -87.89
C LYS A 4 1.84 14.88 -88.01
N PHE A 5 1.47 14.42 -89.21
CA PHE A 5 0.24 13.65 -89.42
C PHE A 5 0.38 12.24 -88.85
N LYS A 6 1.51 11.56 -89.08
CA LYS A 6 1.82 10.27 -88.46
C LYS A 6 1.83 10.35 -86.93
N GLN A 7 2.46 11.35 -86.32
CA GLN A 7 2.45 11.52 -84.86
C GLN A 7 1.05 11.76 -84.30
N LYS A 8 0.21 12.54 -84.98
CA LYS A 8 -1.18 12.74 -84.56
C LYS A 8 -2.02 11.47 -84.72
N LEU A 9 -1.81 10.71 -85.80
CA LEU A 9 -2.50 9.45 -86.04
C LEU A 9 -2.07 8.39 -85.02
N VAL A 10 -0.77 8.29 -84.72
CA VAL A 10 -0.24 7.43 -83.67
C VAL A 10 -0.84 7.84 -82.34
N CYS A 11 -0.75 9.10 -81.91
CA CYS A 11 -1.33 9.55 -80.65
C CYS A 11 -2.86 9.30 -80.55
N PHE A 12 -3.59 9.47 -81.65
CA PHE A 12 -5.02 9.14 -81.71
C PHE A 12 -5.26 7.63 -81.56
N LEU A 13 -4.50 6.80 -82.27
CA LEU A 13 -4.59 5.34 -82.19
C LEU A 13 -4.12 4.80 -80.83
N THR A 14 -3.06 5.36 -80.23
CA THR A 14 -2.61 4.98 -78.88
C THR A 14 -3.65 5.34 -77.84
N LYS A 15 -4.30 6.51 -77.95
CA LYS A 15 -5.44 6.89 -77.09
C LYS A 15 -6.63 5.95 -77.26
N LEU A 16 -6.89 5.48 -78.47
CA LEU A 16 -7.99 4.56 -78.75
C LEU A 16 -7.67 3.15 -78.22
N LEU A 17 -6.40 2.75 -78.29
CA LEU A 17 -5.89 1.47 -77.79
C LEU A 17 -5.83 1.43 -76.26
N THR A 18 -5.44 2.51 -75.59
CA THR A 18 -5.55 2.61 -74.12
C THR A 18 -7.01 2.59 -73.66
N LYS A 19 -7.92 3.25 -74.39
CA LYS A 19 -9.37 3.21 -74.09
C LYS A 19 -10.02 1.85 -74.32
N LEU A 20 -9.43 1.00 -75.17
CA LEU A 20 -9.90 -0.36 -75.45
C LEU A 20 -9.23 -1.42 -74.56
N ASN A 21 -8.03 -1.15 -74.04
CA ASN A 21 -7.26 -2.06 -73.18
C ASN A 21 -7.38 -1.77 -71.67
N GLU A 22 -8.03 -0.68 -71.27
CA GLU A 22 -8.53 -0.56 -69.89
C GLU A 22 -9.68 -1.56 -69.69
N SER A 23 -9.32 -2.78 -69.30
CA SER A 23 -10.23 -3.61 -68.51
C SER A 23 -10.58 -2.79 -67.27
N GLU A 24 -11.84 -2.36 -67.15
CA GLU A 24 -12.38 -1.70 -65.95
C GLU A 24 -12.18 -2.62 -64.74
N VAL A 25 -11.03 -2.54 -64.08
CA VAL A 25 -10.95 -2.79 -62.64
C VAL A 25 -11.54 -1.53 -62.03
N LYS A 26 -12.88 -1.45 -61.98
CA LYS A 26 -13.56 -0.50 -61.10
C LYS A 26 -13.06 -0.82 -59.69
N ARG A 27 -12.15 0.01 -59.16
CA ARG A 27 -12.03 0.13 -57.70
C ARG A 27 -13.43 0.52 -57.24
N GLU A 28 -14.13 -0.36 -56.52
CA GLU A 28 -15.41 -0.01 -55.92
C GLU A 28 -15.18 1.28 -55.12
N SER A 29 -15.84 2.35 -55.54
CA SER A 29 -15.82 3.60 -54.80
C SER A 29 -16.56 3.36 -53.50
N LEU A 30 -16.02 3.85 -52.38
CA LEU A 30 -16.72 3.84 -51.09
C LEU A 30 -17.94 4.80 -51.11
N TYR A 31 -18.02 5.72 -52.08
CA TYR A 31 -19.11 6.69 -52.15
C TYR A 31 -20.35 6.13 -52.83
N GLU A 32 -21.52 6.51 -52.31
CA GLU A 32 -22.82 6.19 -52.91
C GLU A 32 -23.55 7.42 -53.42
N ASP A 33 -24.27 7.25 -54.52
CA ASP A 33 -25.12 8.29 -55.07
C ASP A 33 -26.40 8.46 -54.24
N LEU A 34 -26.87 9.71 -54.14
CA LEU A 34 -28.18 10.02 -53.53
C LEU A 34 -29.33 9.87 -54.54
N THR A 35 -29.00 9.55 -55.79
CA THR A 35 -29.97 9.28 -56.86
C THR A 35 -30.67 7.94 -56.65
N PRO A 36 -31.86 7.76 -57.27
CA PRO A 36 -32.61 6.53 -57.11
C PRO A 36 -31.84 5.35 -57.74
N SER A 37 -31.78 4.23 -57.00
CA SER A 37 -31.05 3.02 -57.40
C SER A 37 -31.91 2.09 -58.25
N ASN A 38 -31.28 1.32 -59.15
CA ASN A 38 -31.98 0.48 -60.13
C ASN A 38 -32.21 -0.98 -59.69
N ASP A 39 -32.06 -1.30 -58.40
CA ASP A 39 -32.13 -2.67 -57.87
C ASP A 39 -32.94 -2.76 -56.56
N VAL A 40 -34.18 -2.28 -56.59
CA VAL A 40 -35.02 -2.10 -55.39
C VAL A 40 -36.21 -3.07 -55.30
N ASP A 41 -36.56 -3.74 -56.41
CA ASP A 41 -37.71 -4.67 -56.50
C ASP A 41 -37.25 -6.10 -56.79
N LYS A 42 -36.50 -6.69 -55.84
CA LYS A 42 -35.83 -8.01 -56.03
C LYS A 42 -36.80 -9.19 -56.13
N ASP A 43 -37.95 -9.09 -55.49
CA ASP A 43 -39.04 -10.08 -55.56
C ASP A 43 -40.01 -9.81 -56.72
N GLY A 44 -39.83 -8.68 -57.43
CA GLY A 44 -40.57 -8.30 -58.63
C GLY A 44 -42.04 -7.90 -58.40
N LYS A 45 -42.45 -7.73 -57.13
CA LYS A 45 -43.86 -7.54 -56.77
C LYS A 45 -44.41 -6.20 -57.15
N TYR A 46 -43.60 -5.14 -57.05
CA TYR A 46 -44.04 -3.82 -57.47
C TYR A 46 -44.08 -3.69 -58.99
N SER A 47 -43.13 -4.30 -59.69
CA SER A 47 -43.13 -4.38 -61.16
C SER A 47 -44.32 -5.17 -61.68
N GLU A 48 -44.73 -6.24 -60.98
CA GLU A 48 -45.97 -6.99 -61.26
C GLU A 48 -47.21 -6.09 -61.11
N ALA A 49 -47.30 -5.30 -60.03
CA ALA A 49 -48.42 -4.39 -59.78
C ALA A 49 -48.51 -3.26 -60.81
N ILE A 50 -47.39 -2.59 -61.13
CA ILE A 50 -47.34 -1.55 -62.17
C ILE A 50 -47.72 -2.14 -63.53
N SER A 51 -47.15 -3.30 -63.89
CA SER A 51 -47.49 -4.02 -65.13
C SER A 51 -48.97 -4.40 -65.21
N TRP A 52 -49.59 -4.77 -64.09
CA TRP A 52 -51.03 -5.04 -64.04
C TRP A 52 -51.84 -3.78 -64.36
N GLY A 53 -51.50 -2.65 -63.72
CA GLY A 53 -52.13 -1.35 -63.99
C GLY A 53 -51.96 -0.90 -65.44
N LEU A 54 -50.76 -1.06 -66.00
CA LEU A 54 -50.45 -0.72 -67.39
C LEU A 54 -51.11 -1.67 -68.41
N ARG A 55 -51.43 -2.92 -68.07
CA ARG A 55 -52.18 -3.85 -68.96
C ARG A 55 -53.70 -3.69 -68.86
N ASN A 56 -54.22 -3.18 -67.75
CA ASN A 56 -55.66 -3.00 -67.56
C ASN A 56 -56.19 -1.78 -68.32
N LYS A 57 -56.95 -2.00 -69.40
CA LYS A 57 -57.48 -0.94 -70.28
C LYS A 57 -58.33 0.13 -69.58
N LYS A 58 -58.88 -0.14 -68.39
CA LYS A 58 -59.71 0.82 -67.63
C LYS A 58 -58.89 1.77 -66.76
N VAL A 59 -57.65 1.44 -66.44
CA VAL A 59 -56.80 2.23 -65.57
C VAL A 59 -56.14 3.32 -66.40
N LYS A 60 -56.26 4.60 -66.03
CA LYS A 60 -55.54 5.70 -66.70
C LYS A 60 -54.63 6.43 -65.74
N ASN A 61 -54.93 6.42 -64.44
CA ASN A 61 -54.19 7.13 -63.40
C ASN A 61 -53.75 6.15 -62.31
N ILE A 62 -52.45 6.03 -62.06
CA ILE A 62 -51.86 5.13 -61.04
C ILE A 62 -51.09 5.98 -60.03
N ALA A 63 -51.39 5.86 -58.74
CA ALA A 63 -50.56 6.45 -57.69
C ALA A 63 -49.63 5.42 -57.07
N LEU A 64 -48.37 5.79 -56.91
CA LEU A 64 -47.37 5.10 -56.11
C LEU A 64 -47.20 5.91 -54.82
N THR A 65 -47.78 5.43 -53.71
CA THR A 65 -47.84 6.19 -52.44
C THR A 65 -46.89 5.59 -51.41
N GLY A 66 -46.32 6.41 -50.53
CA GLY A 66 -45.40 5.97 -49.49
C GLY A 66 -44.75 7.19 -48.83
N PRO A 67 -44.13 7.09 -47.65
CA PRO A 67 -43.50 8.25 -47.03
C PRO A 67 -42.34 8.79 -47.89
N TYR A 68 -41.86 9.98 -47.54
CA TYR A 68 -40.66 10.53 -48.20
C TYR A 68 -39.48 9.56 -48.02
N GLY A 69 -38.65 9.41 -49.06
CA GLY A 69 -37.52 8.48 -49.00
C GLY A 69 -37.86 6.99 -49.07
N SER A 70 -39.14 6.60 -49.21
CA SER A 70 -39.55 5.17 -49.25
C SER A 70 -39.02 4.36 -50.44
N GLY A 71 -38.48 5.02 -51.47
CA GLY A 71 -37.89 4.38 -52.65
C GLY A 71 -38.76 4.41 -53.92
N LYS A 72 -39.85 5.20 -53.94
CA LYS A 72 -40.76 5.35 -55.09
C LYS A 72 -40.03 5.59 -56.43
N SER A 73 -39.15 6.60 -56.49
CA SER A 73 -38.37 6.92 -57.69
C SER A 73 -37.42 5.78 -58.10
N SER A 74 -36.82 5.09 -57.12
CA SER A 74 -35.91 3.95 -57.38
C SER A 74 -36.67 2.79 -58.01
N LEU A 75 -37.88 2.55 -57.52
CA LEU A 75 -38.78 1.53 -58.03
C LEU A 75 -39.23 1.85 -59.46
N LEU A 76 -39.59 3.10 -59.73
CA LEU A 76 -39.95 3.55 -61.08
C LEU A 76 -38.75 3.45 -62.03
N ASN A 77 -37.55 3.88 -61.62
CA ASN A 77 -36.34 3.70 -62.43
C ASN A 77 -36.05 2.23 -62.73
N THR A 78 -36.14 1.36 -61.72
CA THR A 78 -35.96 -0.10 -61.87
C THR A 78 -36.98 -0.65 -62.89
N PHE A 79 -38.25 -0.27 -62.76
CA PHE A 79 -39.32 -0.68 -63.67
C PHE A 79 -39.08 -0.19 -65.11
N GLN A 80 -38.64 1.07 -65.27
CA GLN A 80 -38.35 1.66 -66.57
C GLN A 80 -37.19 0.96 -67.29
N GLU A 81 -36.15 0.54 -66.56
CA GLU A 81 -35.05 -0.22 -67.15
C GLU A 81 -35.49 -1.63 -67.59
N GLN A 82 -36.32 -2.29 -66.79
CA GLN A 82 -36.84 -3.63 -67.10
C GLN A 82 -37.85 -3.62 -68.26
N HIS A 83 -38.71 -2.60 -68.35
CA HIS A 83 -39.82 -2.52 -69.31
C HIS A 83 -39.66 -1.42 -70.37
N GLY A 84 -38.47 -0.85 -70.53
CA GLY A 84 -38.21 0.25 -71.49
C GLY A 84 -38.35 -0.13 -72.97
N THR A 85 -38.48 -1.42 -73.28
CA THR A 85 -38.81 -1.91 -74.63
C THR A 85 -40.31 -2.08 -74.86
N GLU A 86 -41.09 -2.23 -73.79
CA GLU A 86 -42.54 -2.45 -73.82
C GLU A 86 -43.33 -1.13 -73.74
N TYR A 87 -42.81 -0.15 -72.99
CA TYR A 87 -43.47 1.14 -72.76
C TYR A 87 -42.51 2.30 -73.05
N HIS A 88 -43.05 3.39 -73.60
CA HIS A 88 -42.31 4.64 -73.78
C HIS A 88 -42.69 5.62 -72.67
N PHE A 89 -41.72 5.90 -71.80
CA PHE A 89 -41.92 6.73 -70.62
C PHE A 89 -41.54 8.20 -70.83
N LEU A 90 -42.39 9.10 -70.35
CA LEU A 90 -42.13 10.52 -70.22
C LEU A 90 -42.04 10.88 -68.74
N ASN A 91 -40.83 11.11 -68.25
CA ASN A 91 -40.60 11.50 -66.86
C ASN A 91 -40.67 13.02 -66.72
N ILE A 92 -41.48 13.48 -65.78
CA ILE A 92 -41.70 14.88 -65.42
C ILE A 92 -41.40 15.01 -63.93
N SER A 93 -40.35 15.75 -63.60
CA SER A 93 -39.92 15.97 -62.20
C SER A 93 -39.86 17.47 -61.95
N LEU A 94 -40.60 17.94 -60.95
CA LEU A 94 -40.74 19.36 -60.68
C LEU A 94 -39.75 19.81 -59.60
N ALA A 95 -39.00 20.87 -59.89
CA ALA A 95 -38.10 21.50 -58.93
C ALA A 95 -38.40 23.00 -58.86
N THR A 96 -39.26 23.41 -57.92
CA THR A 96 -39.48 24.85 -57.66
C THR A 96 -39.77 25.11 -56.19
N PHE A 97 -39.16 26.19 -55.67
CA PHE A 97 -39.26 26.64 -54.28
C PHE A 97 -40.47 27.57 -54.10
N HIS A 98 -41.12 27.46 -52.93
CA HIS A 98 -42.38 28.08 -52.50
C HIS A 98 -42.72 29.48 -53.08
N ALA A 99 -43.98 29.67 -53.48
CA ALA A 99 -44.64 30.95 -53.82
C ALA A 99 -46.12 30.90 -53.38
N ASP A 100 -46.87 32.01 -53.49
CA ASP A 100 -48.29 32.11 -53.09
C ASP A 100 -49.24 31.16 -53.86
N GLU A 101 -50.24 30.57 -53.17
CA GLU A 101 -51.08 29.44 -53.60
C GLU A 101 -51.64 29.52 -55.04
N THR A 102 -52.22 30.66 -55.45
CA THR A 102 -52.82 30.83 -56.79
C THR A 102 -51.81 31.10 -57.90
N GLU A 103 -50.60 31.56 -57.55
CA GLU A 103 -49.47 31.65 -58.48
C GLU A 103 -48.76 30.31 -58.66
N VAL A 104 -48.84 29.42 -57.66
CA VAL A 104 -48.20 28.09 -57.67
C VAL A 104 -48.83 27.16 -58.70
N GLU A 105 -50.16 27.07 -58.77
CA GLU A 105 -50.86 26.16 -59.69
C GLU A 105 -50.48 26.43 -61.15
N ASN A 106 -50.61 27.68 -61.60
CA ASN A 106 -50.23 28.10 -62.95
C ASN A 106 -48.72 27.93 -63.22
N LYS A 107 -47.85 28.14 -62.23
CA LYS A 107 -46.40 27.86 -62.39
C LYS A 107 -46.13 26.36 -62.56
N LEU A 108 -46.90 25.53 -61.88
CA LEU A 108 -46.76 24.08 -61.89
C LEU A 108 -47.20 23.49 -63.24
N GLU A 109 -48.40 23.83 -63.72
CA GLU A 109 -48.88 23.44 -65.05
C GLU A 109 -47.94 23.92 -66.16
N LYS A 110 -47.46 25.17 -66.07
CA LYS A 110 -46.45 25.71 -66.99
C LYS A 110 -45.16 24.91 -66.96
N SER A 111 -44.68 24.50 -65.78
CA SER A 111 -43.45 23.72 -65.63
C SER A 111 -43.60 22.32 -66.24
N ILE A 112 -44.74 21.66 -66.00
CA ILE A 112 -45.10 20.38 -66.63
C ILE A 112 -45.09 20.53 -68.15
N LEU A 113 -45.81 21.52 -68.68
CA LEU A 113 -45.89 21.79 -70.12
C LEU A 113 -44.50 22.07 -70.72
N GLN A 114 -43.67 22.86 -70.03
CA GLN A 114 -42.29 23.13 -70.45
C GLN A 114 -41.46 21.84 -70.56
N GLN A 115 -41.52 20.99 -69.53
CA GLN A 115 -40.75 19.75 -69.52
C GLN A 115 -41.19 18.79 -70.62
N MET A 116 -42.49 18.63 -70.84
CA MET A 116 -43.03 17.84 -71.95
C MET A 116 -42.47 18.33 -73.29
N ILE A 117 -42.63 19.63 -73.54
CA ILE A 117 -42.33 20.24 -74.84
C ILE A 117 -40.83 20.26 -75.11
N TYR A 118 -39.99 20.69 -74.16
CA TYR A 118 -38.53 20.77 -74.35
C TYR A 118 -37.81 19.42 -74.30
N ARG A 119 -38.43 18.34 -73.80
CA ARG A 119 -37.83 16.99 -73.82
C ARG A 119 -37.59 16.47 -75.23
N VAL A 120 -38.44 16.88 -76.17
CA VAL A 120 -38.45 16.37 -77.54
C VAL A 120 -37.68 17.31 -78.48
N GLN A 121 -37.10 16.78 -79.56
CA GLN A 121 -36.41 17.60 -80.55
C GLN A 121 -37.41 18.32 -81.48
N ASP A 122 -37.09 19.55 -81.90
CA ASP A 122 -37.92 20.39 -82.80
C ASP A 122 -38.43 19.64 -84.05
N ARG A 123 -37.63 18.72 -84.59
CA ARG A 123 -37.99 17.92 -85.79
C ARG A 123 -39.15 16.94 -85.59
N ILE A 124 -39.43 16.54 -84.35
CA ILE A 124 -40.50 15.58 -84.03
C ILE A 124 -41.84 16.32 -83.92
N ILE A 125 -41.83 17.54 -83.38
CA ILE A 125 -43.01 18.41 -83.26
C ILE A 125 -42.84 19.74 -84.03
N PRO A 126 -42.68 19.69 -85.36
CA PRO A 126 -42.36 20.86 -86.18
C PRO A 126 -43.48 21.90 -86.26
N PHE A 127 -44.73 21.52 -85.97
CA PHE A 127 -45.89 22.41 -85.99
C PHE A 127 -46.20 23.06 -84.63
N SER A 128 -45.41 22.78 -83.59
CA SER A 128 -45.61 23.39 -82.27
C SER A 128 -45.45 24.91 -82.33
N ARG A 129 -46.31 25.64 -81.63
CA ARG A 129 -46.27 27.12 -81.52
C ARG A 129 -45.09 27.62 -80.69
N PHE A 130 -44.40 26.75 -79.94
CA PHE A 130 -43.34 27.14 -79.03
C PHE A 130 -41.95 27.25 -79.71
N LYS A 131 -41.30 28.40 -79.51
CA LYS A 131 -40.01 28.73 -80.12
C LYS A 131 -38.85 27.95 -79.47
N ARG A 132 -38.03 27.26 -80.28
CA ARG A 132 -36.79 26.59 -79.86
C ARG A 132 -35.56 27.10 -80.60
N ILE A 133 -34.39 26.97 -79.98
CA ILE A 133 -33.11 27.29 -80.62
C ILE A 133 -32.81 26.23 -81.68
N LYS A 134 -32.70 26.65 -82.94
CA LYS A 134 -32.33 25.78 -84.06
C LYS A 134 -30.84 25.90 -84.35
N HIS A 135 -30.08 24.83 -84.09
CA HIS A 135 -28.66 24.79 -84.43
C HIS A 135 -28.49 24.44 -85.91
N VAL A 136 -27.98 25.38 -86.71
CA VAL A 136 -27.58 25.11 -88.10
C VAL A 136 -26.22 24.42 -88.09
N ARG A 137 -26.11 23.23 -88.71
CA ARG A 137 -24.85 22.47 -88.73
C ARG A 137 -23.80 23.22 -89.54
N THR A 138 -22.67 23.61 -88.94
CA THR A 138 -21.59 24.41 -89.56
C THR A 138 -21.08 23.81 -90.88
N ARG A 139 -21.02 22.48 -90.98
CA ARG A 139 -20.67 21.78 -92.23
C ARG A 139 -21.65 22.08 -93.37
N SER A 140 -22.95 22.19 -93.10
CA SER A 140 -23.95 22.55 -94.11
C SER A 140 -23.74 23.99 -94.59
N VAL A 141 -23.45 24.91 -93.67
CA VAL A 141 -23.18 26.32 -94.00
C VAL A 141 -21.94 26.44 -94.88
N ILE A 142 -20.83 25.79 -94.50
CA ILE A 142 -19.60 25.76 -95.29
C ILE A 142 -19.85 25.17 -96.68
N LEU A 143 -20.65 24.09 -96.79
CA LEU A 143 -20.99 23.48 -98.08
C LEU A 143 -21.78 24.43 -98.99
N HIS A 144 -22.76 25.17 -98.44
CA HIS A 144 -23.52 26.16 -99.20
C HIS A 144 -22.65 27.35 -99.61
N ILE A 145 -21.72 27.80 -98.76
CA ILE A 145 -20.75 28.84 -99.10
C ILE A 145 -19.85 28.36 -100.25
N LEU A 146 -19.35 27.12 -100.19
CA LEU A 146 -18.55 26.52 -101.26
C LEU A 146 -19.32 26.41 -102.57
N PHE A 147 -20.59 25.93 -102.54
CA PHE A 147 -21.43 25.89 -103.75
C PHE A 147 -21.76 27.28 -104.29
N PHE A 148 -21.94 28.28 -103.43
CA PHE A 148 -22.15 29.66 -103.84
C PHE A 148 -20.90 30.26 -104.50
N ILE A 149 -19.71 30.02 -103.95
CA ILE A 149 -18.44 30.41 -104.56
C ILE A 149 -18.28 29.71 -105.92
N ALA A 150 -18.54 28.40 -105.99
CA ALA A 150 -18.50 27.64 -107.24
C ALA A 150 -19.51 28.17 -108.27
N PHE A 151 -20.70 28.61 -107.83
CA PHE A 151 -21.71 29.24 -108.67
C PHE A 151 -21.23 30.58 -109.24
N ILE A 152 -20.59 31.43 -108.41
CA ILE A 152 -20.00 32.70 -108.88
C ILE A 152 -18.89 32.43 -109.91
N VAL A 153 -17.98 31.49 -109.61
CA VAL A 153 -16.89 31.11 -110.53
C VAL A 153 -17.46 30.56 -111.84
N ALA A 154 -18.48 29.70 -111.77
CA ALA A 154 -19.18 29.20 -112.96
C ALA A 154 -19.83 30.34 -113.76
N GLY A 155 -20.46 31.31 -113.08
CA GLY A 155 -21.05 32.48 -113.72
C GLY A 155 -20.03 33.38 -114.42
N ILE A 156 -18.87 33.64 -113.79
CA ILE A 156 -17.78 34.41 -114.40
C ILE A 156 -17.24 33.67 -115.63
N TYR A 157 -17.07 32.35 -115.53
CA TYR A 157 -16.62 31.51 -116.65
C TYR A 157 -17.60 31.53 -117.83
N LEU A 158 -18.92 31.50 -117.58
CA LEU A 158 -19.94 31.52 -118.63
C LEU A 158 -20.17 32.93 -119.24
N LEU A 159 -20.10 34.00 -118.45
CA LEU A 159 -20.41 35.37 -118.89
C LEU A 159 -19.19 36.14 -119.42
N LYS A 160 -17.98 35.83 -118.94
CA LYS A 160 -16.71 36.45 -119.35
C LYS A 160 -15.57 35.42 -119.43
N PRO A 161 -15.62 34.47 -120.39
CA PRO A 161 -14.65 33.38 -120.47
C PRO A 161 -13.19 33.88 -120.57
N ASP A 162 -12.95 34.98 -121.30
CA ASP A 162 -11.63 35.57 -121.51
C ASP A 162 -10.89 35.91 -120.19
N THR A 163 -11.64 36.25 -119.13
CA THR A 163 -11.04 36.64 -117.83
C THR A 163 -10.45 35.47 -117.05
N LEU A 164 -10.95 34.25 -117.28
CA LEU A 164 -10.49 33.03 -116.60
C LEU A 164 -9.63 32.14 -117.49
N GLN A 165 -9.54 32.45 -118.79
CA GLN A 165 -8.78 31.69 -119.78
C GLN A 165 -7.29 31.60 -119.42
N GLY A 166 -6.69 32.71 -118.96
CA GLY A 166 -5.28 32.73 -118.51
C GLY A 166 -4.98 31.96 -117.22
N ILE A 167 -6.00 31.64 -116.42
CA ILE A 167 -5.88 30.74 -115.25
C ILE A 167 -6.10 29.30 -115.70
N TYR A 168 -7.10 29.05 -116.55
CA TYR A 168 -7.41 27.74 -117.13
C TYR A 168 -6.20 27.14 -117.86
N ASP A 169 -5.54 27.91 -118.72
CA ASP A 169 -4.37 27.49 -119.51
C ASP A 169 -3.17 27.05 -118.64
N LYS A 170 -3.11 27.51 -117.38
CA LYS A 170 -2.06 27.15 -116.41
C LYS A 170 -2.42 25.95 -115.54
N THR A 171 -3.66 25.46 -115.59
CA THR A 171 -4.07 24.28 -114.80
C THR A 171 -3.69 22.97 -115.49
N SER A 172 -3.47 21.92 -114.70
CA SER A 172 -3.23 20.55 -115.22
C SER A 172 -4.41 20.01 -116.04
N ILE A 173 -5.60 20.59 -115.88
CA ILE A 173 -6.83 20.19 -116.59
C ILE A 173 -6.75 20.61 -118.07
N ALA A 174 -6.28 21.83 -118.36
CA ALA A 174 -6.09 22.31 -119.73
C ALA A 174 -4.99 21.57 -120.50
N LYS A 175 -4.00 20.99 -119.80
CA LYS A 175 -2.95 20.17 -120.41
C LYS A 175 -3.39 18.73 -120.73
N THR A 176 -4.47 18.26 -120.10
CA THR A 176 -4.95 16.86 -120.25
C THR A 176 -6.07 16.75 -121.29
N PHE A 177 -6.83 17.83 -121.50
CA PHE A 177 -7.92 17.90 -122.48
C PHE A 177 -7.60 19.02 -123.48
N GLY A 178 -7.06 18.66 -124.64
CA GLY A 178 -6.51 19.60 -125.63
C GLY A 178 -7.52 20.62 -126.20
N ASN A 179 -7.01 21.52 -127.04
CA ASN A 179 -7.76 22.66 -127.63
C ASN A 179 -8.80 22.28 -128.71
N GLY A 180 -9.49 21.14 -128.57
CA GLY A 180 -10.59 20.73 -129.45
C GLY A 180 -11.92 21.34 -128.99
N THR A 181 -12.64 22.00 -129.91
CA THR A 181 -13.92 22.68 -129.63
C THR A 181 -14.96 21.77 -128.96
N TRP A 182 -15.02 20.48 -129.30
CA TRP A 182 -16.00 19.54 -128.75
C TRP A 182 -15.73 19.09 -127.31
N GLN A 183 -14.47 19.16 -126.84
CA GLN A 183 -14.09 18.73 -125.49
C GLN A 183 -14.33 19.82 -124.43
N GLN A 184 -14.58 21.07 -124.86
CA GLN A 184 -14.98 22.18 -123.99
C GLN A 184 -16.51 22.30 -123.83
N ILE A 185 -17.30 21.67 -124.70
CA ILE A 185 -18.78 21.74 -124.68
C ILE A 185 -19.36 20.98 -123.49
N LEU A 186 -18.87 19.78 -123.18
CA LEU A 186 -19.43 18.98 -122.09
C LEU A 186 -19.21 19.64 -120.70
N PRO A 187 -18.01 20.14 -120.35
CA PRO A 187 -17.80 20.88 -119.11
C PRO A 187 -18.62 22.18 -119.04
N THR A 188 -18.73 22.95 -120.13
CA THR A 188 -19.56 24.17 -120.17
C THR A 188 -21.05 23.86 -120.00
N LEU A 189 -21.53 22.75 -120.55
CA LEU A 189 -22.93 22.32 -120.40
C LEU A 189 -23.23 21.87 -118.96
N ILE A 190 -22.31 21.14 -118.31
CA ILE A 190 -22.42 20.79 -116.88
C ILE A 190 -22.40 22.05 -115.99
N LEU A 191 -21.49 22.99 -116.27
CA LEU A 191 -21.41 24.27 -115.56
C LEU A 191 -22.67 25.11 -115.78
N GLY A 192 -23.23 25.12 -116.99
CA GLY A 192 -24.51 25.78 -117.31
C GLY A 192 -25.69 25.16 -116.56
N LEU A 193 -25.79 23.82 -116.53
CA LEU A 193 -26.81 23.12 -115.75
C LEU A 193 -26.67 23.39 -114.24
N PHE A 194 -25.45 23.46 -113.72
CA PHE A 194 -25.20 23.84 -112.33
C PHE A 194 -25.59 25.31 -112.07
N PHE A 195 -25.26 26.22 -112.99
CA PHE A 195 -25.61 27.64 -112.89
C PHE A 195 -27.13 27.87 -112.92
N ILE A 196 -27.89 27.06 -113.66
CA ILE A 196 -29.36 27.15 -113.64
C ILE A 196 -29.97 26.40 -112.45
N GLY A 197 -29.42 25.23 -112.10
CA GLY A 197 -29.96 24.35 -111.07
C GLY A 197 -29.73 24.83 -109.63
N TYR A 198 -28.57 25.43 -109.35
CA TYR A 198 -28.25 25.90 -107.99
C TYR A 198 -29.20 27.00 -107.48
N PRO A 199 -29.54 28.05 -108.25
CA PRO A 199 -30.55 29.04 -107.85
C PRO A 199 -31.91 28.42 -107.49
N LEU A 200 -32.35 27.39 -108.21
CA LEU A 200 -33.61 26.70 -107.92
C LEU A 200 -33.57 25.96 -106.57
N LEU A 201 -32.44 25.37 -106.20
CA LEU A 201 -32.24 24.76 -104.88
C LEU A 201 -32.24 25.81 -103.76
N VAL A 202 -31.63 26.98 -104.02
CA VAL A 202 -31.64 28.12 -103.08
C VAL A 202 -33.06 28.65 -102.90
N ILE A 203 -33.84 28.84 -103.99
CA ILE A 203 -35.24 29.26 -103.92
C ILE A 203 -36.09 28.26 -103.15
N LYS A 204 -35.92 26.94 -103.37
CA LYS A 204 -36.60 25.90 -102.58
C LYS A 204 -36.23 25.96 -101.10
N SER A 205 -34.98 26.28 -100.78
CA SER A 205 -34.52 26.47 -99.40
C SER A 205 -35.13 27.72 -98.77
N ILE A 206 -35.18 28.84 -99.50
CA ILE A 206 -35.83 30.08 -99.08
C ILE A 206 -37.33 29.86 -98.86
N TYR A 207 -38.03 29.18 -99.79
CA TYR A 207 -39.46 28.85 -99.63
C TYR A 207 -39.73 27.98 -98.40
N ARG A 208 -38.88 26.98 -98.11
CA ARG A 208 -38.98 26.20 -96.87
C ARG A 208 -38.72 27.06 -95.63
N PHE A 209 -37.74 27.96 -95.70
CA PHE A 209 -37.40 28.87 -94.60
C PHE A 209 -38.51 29.90 -94.34
N THR A 210 -39.12 30.49 -95.37
CA THR A 210 -40.22 31.44 -95.22
C THR A 210 -41.48 30.75 -94.72
N ARG A 211 -41.85 29.57 -95.25
CA ARG A 211 -43.00 28.81 -94.75
C ARG A 211 -42.83 28.36 -93.30
N ALA A 212 -41.62 27.95 -92.90
CA ALA A 212 -41.32 27.62 -91.50
C ALA A 212 -41.35 28.85 -90.56
N ASN A 213 -41.25 30.07 -91.11
CA ASN A 213 -41.17 31.30 -90.32
C ASN A 213 -42.40 32.20 -90.35
N LEU A 214 -43.34 32.00 -91.27
CA LEU A 214 -44.53 32.84 -91.48
C LEU A 214 -45.76 32.49 -90.61
N ASN A 215 -45.66 31.52 -89.68
CA ASN A 215 -46.71 31.33 -88.67
C ASN A 215 -46.67 32.54 -87.69
N PHE A 216 -47.69 33.41 -87.75
CA PHE A 216 -47.72 34.72 -87.07
C PHE A 216 -48.03 34.68 -85.57
N ASN A 217 -48.29 33.52 -84.95
CA ASN A 217 -48.49 33.38 -83.50
C ASN A 217 -47.40 32.51 -82.85
N LYS A 218 -46.16 33.01 -82.85
CA LYS A 218 -45.04 32.36 -82.14
C LYS A 218 -45.02 32.84 -80.69
N VAL A 219 -45.36 31.95 -79.75
CA VAL A 219 -45.39 32.26 -78.32
C VAL A 219 -44.11 31.75 -77.65
N THR A 220 -43.40 32.61 -76.93
CA THR A 220 -42.38 32.19 -75.98
C THR A 220 -43.08 31.71 -74.71
N ILE A 221 -42.75 30.51 -74.19
CA ILE A 221 -43.39 29.99 -72.97
C ILE A 221 -43.24 30.98 -71.78
N ALA A 222 -42.19 31.80 -71.78
CA ALA A 222 -42.00 32.88 -70.82
C ALA A 222 -43.16 33.91 -70.83
N ASN A 223 -43.72 34.25 -72.00
CA ASN A 223 -44.77 35.25 -72.18
C ASN A 223 -46.19 34.70 -71.97
N ALA A 224 -46.35 33.38 -71.86
CA ALA A 224 -47.64 32.71 -71.67
C ALA A 224 -48.41 33.21 -70.43
N THR A 225 -47.69 33.73 -69.43
CA THR A 225 -48.22 34.27 -68.16
C THR A 225 -48.44 35.79 -68.17
N VAL A 226 -47.91 36.51 -69.18
CA VAL A 226 -47.91 37.99 -69.22
C VAL A 226 -49.11 38.56 -70.00
N GLU A 227 -49.80 37.74 -70.81
CA GLU A 227 -51.03 38.11 -71.52
C GLU A 227 -52.28 38.22 -70.62
N LYS A 228 -52.12 38.58 -69.34
CA LYS A 228 -53.25 38.77 -68.42
C LYS A 228 -53.79 40.20 -68.60
N LYS A 229 -54.99 40.34 -69.18
CA LYS A 229 -55.81 41.53 -68.93
C LYS A 229 -56.45 41.36 -67.55
N VAL A 230 -56.39 42.40 -66.74
CA VAL A 230 -57.01 42.44 -65.41
C VAL A 230 -58.52 42.22 -65.55
N GLY A 231 -59.06 41.13 -65.00
CA GLY A 231 -60.50 40.91 -64.87
C GLY A 231 -61.09 39.60 -65.44
N GLU A 232 -60.31 38.70 -66.05
CA GLU A 232 -60.79 37.37 -66.49
C GLU A 232 -60.45 36.27 -65.47
N GLU A 233 -61.40 35.36 -65.21
CA GLU A 233 -61.23 34.19 -64.34
C GLU A 233 -60.14 33.24 -64.88
N SER A 234 -59.46 32.56 -63.96
CA SER A 234 -58.27 31.73 -64.20
C SER A 234 -58.55 30.54 -65.12
N GLN A 235 -58.27 30.68 -66.42
CA GLN A 235 -58.15 29.53 -67.32
C GLN A 235 -56.88 28.73 -67.02
N SER A 236 -57.00 27.40 -66.88
CA SER A 236 -55.86 26.48 -66.78
C SER A 236 -54.92 26.67 -67.97
N ILE A 237 -53.61 26.58 -67.74
CA ILE A 237 -52.59 26.61 -68.79
C ILE A 237 -52.71 25.36 -69.66
N PHE A 238 -53.13 24.23 -69.10
CA PHE A 238 -53.40 23.04 -69.88
C PHE A 238 -54.53 23.28 -70.87
N ASP A 239 -55.61 23.95 -70.48
CA ASP A 239 -56.71 24.29 -71.38
C ASP A 239 -56.27 25.27 -72.48
N LYS A 240 -55.52 26.32 -72.12
CA LYS A 240 -55.01 27.32 -73.09
C LYS A 240 -54.12 26.69 -74.16
N TYR A 241 -53.37 25.65 -73.82
CA TYR A 241 -52.43 24.97 -74.72
C TYR A 241 -52.79 23.51 -75.00
N LEU A 242 -54.07 23.13 -74.85
CA LEU A 242 -54.53 21.75 -75.03
C LEU A 242 -54.15 21.19 -76.40
N ASP A 243 -54.32 21.97 -77.46
CA ASP A 243 -53.93 21.58 -78.83
C ASP A 243 -52.42 21.25 -78.94
N GLU A 244 -51.56 21.93 -78.18
CA GLU A 244 -50.11 21.63 -78.18
C GLU A 244 -49.83 20.32 -77.45
N ILE A 245 -50.57 20.04 -76.37
CA ILE A 245 -50.43 18.80 -75.60
C ILE A 245 -50.95 17.62 -76.42
N LEU A 246 -52.11 17.76 -77.07
CA LEU A 246 -52.67 16.75 -77.95
C LEU A 246 -51.74 16.49 -79.15
N TYR A 247 -51.26 17.55 -79.82
CA TYR A 247 -50.28 17.41 -80.90
C TYR A 247 -48.96 16.78 -80.42
N PHE A 248 -48.51 17.11 -79.20
CA PHE A 248 -47.34 16.47 -78.60
C PHE A 248 -47.54 14.97 -78.46
N PHE A 249 -48.68 14.50 -77.96
CA PHE A 249 -48.95 13.07 -77.87
C PHE A 249 -49.21 12.45 -79.25
N GLU A 250 -49.87 13.11 -80.19
CA GLU A 250 -50.02 12.63 -81.57
C GLU A 250 -48.65 12.37 -82.24
N ALA A 251 -47.72 13.32 -82.12
CA ALA A 251 -46.43 13.26 -82.79
C ALA A 251 -45.37 12.41 -82.06
N THR A 252 -45.58 12.11 -80.78
CA THR A 252 -44.66 11.27 -79.98
C THR A 252 -45.24 9.88 -79.77
N LYS A 253 -44.42 8.96 -79.25
CA LYS A 253 -44.83 7.59 -78.91
C LYS A 253 -44.97 7.35 -77.42
N TYR A 254 -45.00 8.40 -76.59
CA TYR A 254 -45.10 8.23 -75.14
C TYR A 254 -46.47 7.65 -74.78
N ASP A 255 -46.46 6.60 -73.96
CA ASP A 255 -47.63 5.83 -73.54
C ASP A 255 -47.78 5.83 -72.00
N VAL A 256 -46.70 6.16 -71.29
CA VAL A 256 -46.69 6.31 -69.82
C VAL A 256 -46.04 7.65 -69.46
N VAL A 257 -46.72 8.46 -68.67
CA VAL A 257 -46.18 9.72 -68.12
C VAL A 257 -45.98 9.54 -66.63
N ILE A 258 -44.77 9.75 -66.14
CA ILE A 258 -44.41 9.62 -64.74
C ILE A 258 -44.23 11.01 -64.16
N PHE A 259 -45.00 11.33 -63.14
CA PHE A 259 -44.89 12.56 -62.37
C PHE A 259 -44.22 12.29 -61.02
N GLU A 260 -43.11 12.95 -60.77
CA GLU A 260 -42.35 12.90 -59.52
C GLU A 260 -42.29 14.27 -58.85
N ASP A 261 -42.21 14.28 -57.51
CA ASP A 261 -42.09 15.48 -56.68
C ASP A 261 -43.28 16.47 -56.78
N LEU A 262 -44.46 16.01 -57.22
CA LEU A 262 -45.70 16.81 -57.22
C LEU A 262 -46.16 17.16 -55.80
N ASP A 263 -45.86 16.30 -54.84
CA ASP A 263 -46.27 16.39 -53.44
C ASP A 263 -45.54 17.48 -52.64
N ARG A 264 -44.53 18.13 -53.20
CA ARG A 264 -43.83 19.26 -52.55
C ARG A 264 -44.61 20.58 -52.61
N PHE A 265 -45.64 20.66 -53.46
CA PHE A 265 -46.41 21.87 -53.70
C PHE A 265 -47.67 21.97 -52.85
N ASP A 266 -48.00 20.91 -52.10
CA ASP A 266 -49.14 20.82 -51.17
C ASP A 266 -50.46 21.38 -51.74
N ASN A 267 -50.68 21.11 -53.04
CA ASN A 267 -51.83 21.59 -53.79
C ASN A 267 -52.57 20.37 -54.34
N ILE A 268 -53.85 20.22 -53.97
CA ILE A 268 -54.69 19.08 -54.39
C ILE A 268 -55.27 19.32 -55.80
N ASP A 269 -55.50 20.56 -56.20
CA ASP A 269 -56.18 20.96 -57.43
C ASP A 269 -55.40 20.51 -58.69
N ILE A 270 -54.06 20.45 -58.62
CA ILE A 270 -53.25 19.92 -59.72
C ILE A 270 -53.57 18.47 -60.09
N PHE A 271 -53.98 17.64 -59.12
CA PHE A 271 -54.36 16.25 -59.40
C PHE A 271 -55.70 16.17 -60.13
N GLU A 272 -56.59 17.15 -59.91
CA GLU A 272 -57.84 17.31 -60.66
C GLU A 272 -57.52 17.68 -62.12
N ASN A 273 -56.72 18.73 -62.35
CA ASN A 273 -56.36 19.20 -63.69
C ASN A 273 -55.58 18.13 -64.49
N LEU A 274 -54.65 17.39 -63.84
CA LEU A 274 -53.91 16.31 -64.51
C LEU A 274 -54.80 15.10 -64.84
N ARG A 275 -55.79 14.79 -64.00
CA ARG A 275 -56.76 13.72 -64.29
C ARG A 275 -57.63 14.09 -65.47
N GLU A 276 -58.15 15.32 -65.50
CA GLU A 276 -58.93 15.85 -66.63
C GLU A 276 -58.12 15.86 -67.94
N LEU A 277 -56.86 16.33 -67.87
CA LEU A 277 -55.96 16.32 -69.01
C LEU A 277 -55.74 14.89 -69.56
N ASN A 278 -55.52 13.91 -68.68
CA ASN A 278 -55.33 12.52 -69.08
C ASN A 278 -56.59 11.95 -69.74
N ASP A 279 -57.77 12.31 -69.24
CA ASP A 279 -59.04 11.93 -69.85
C ASP A 279 -59.21 12.56 -71.24
N LEU A 280 -58.88 13.84 -71.42
CA LEU A 280 -58.90 14.51 -72.72
C LEU A 280 -57.92 13.88 -73.73
N ILE A 281 -56.70 13.52 -73.30
CA ILE A 281 -55.72 12.83 -74.15
C ILE A 281 -56.25 11.46 -74.59
N ASN A 282 -56.79 10.66 -73.67
CA ASN A 282 -57.26 9.30 -73.96
C ASN A 282 -58.57 9.27 -74.77
N ASN A 283 -59.39 10.33 -74.69
CA ASN A 283 -60.64 10.44 -75.46
C ASN A 283 -60.46 11.14 -76.81
N SER A 284 -59.27 11.69 -77.10
CA SER A 284 -58.97 12.35 -78.37
C SER A 284 -58.73 11.34 -79.50
N GLU A 285 -59.51 11.45 -80.57
CA GLU A 285 -59.31 10.65 -81.79
C GLU A 285 -57.96 10.90 -82.46
N GLN A 286 -57.36 12.08 -82.27
CA GLN A 286 -56.06 12.43 -82.84
C GLN A 286 -54.90 11.63 -82.23
N VAL A 287 -54.95 11.38 -80.92
CA VAL A 287 -53.90 10.62 -80.22
C VAL A 287 -54.07 9.12 -80.46
N GLY A 288 -55.32 8.63 -80.49
CA GLY A 288 -55.70 7.29 -80.93
C GLY A 288 -55.09 6.13 -80.14
N ARG A 289 -54.48 6.38 -78.98
CA ARG A 289 -53.85 5.37 -78.11
C ARG A 289 -54.02 5.71 -76.63
N ARG A 290 -53.87 4.69 -75.78
CA ARG A 290 -53.99 4.84 -74.32
C ARG A 290 -52.70 5.41 -73.73
N VAL A 291 -52.84 6.48 -72.95
CA VAL A 291 -51.76 7.08 -72.16
C VAL A 291 -52.09 6.89 -70.68
N VAL A 292 -51.13 6.43 -69.89
CA VAL A 292 -51.28 6.21 -68.44
C VAL A 292 -50.41 7.19 -67.67
N PHE A 293 -51.00 7.89 -66.69
CA PHE A 293 -50.27 8.77 -65.79
C PHE A 293 -49.95 8.03 -64.50
N ILE A 294 -48.67 8.03 -64.10
CA ILE A 294 -48.18 7.45 -62.85
C ILE A 294 -47.70 8.59 -61.95
N TYR A 295 -48.17 8.64 -60.71
CA TYR A 295 -47.90 9.70 -59.75
C TYR A 295 -47.11 9.14 -58.57
N ALA A 296 -45.87 9.59 -58.36
CA ALA A 296 -45.07 9.24 -57.18
C ALA A 296 -45.25 10.31 -56.10
N ILE A 297 -46.01 10.00 -55.05
CA ILE A 297 -46.45 10.97 -54.04
C ILE A 297 -46.34 10.43 -52.61
N LYS A 298 -46.33 11.32 -51.62
CA LYS A 298 -46.47 10.97 -50.20
C LYS A 298 -47.87 10.48 -49.84
N ASP A 299 -47.98 9.75 -48.73
CA ASP A 299 -49.27 9.22 -48.23
C ASP A 299 -50.17 10.31 -47.61
N ASP A 300 -49.58 11.38 -47.07
CA ASP A 300 -50.23 12.44 -46.27
C ASP A 300 -50.67 13.68 -47.09
N ILE A 301 -50.38 13.72 -48.39
CA ILE A 301 -50.70 14.86 -49.28
C ILE A 301 -52.21 15.19 -49.40
N PHE A 302 -53.11 14.30 -48.97
CA PHE A 302 -54.56 14.46 -49.17
C PHE A 302 -55.32 15.05 -47.95
N GLY A 303 -54.62 15.58 -46.93
CA GLY A 303 -55.20 16.36 -45.83
C GLY A 303 -54.64 16.07 -44.43
N GLU A 304 -55.02 16.88 -43.42
CA GLU A 304 -54.61 16.69 -42.02
C GLU A 304 -55.24 15.45 -41.35
N GLU A 305 -54.48 14.81 -40.45
CA GLU A 305 -54.78 13.53 -39.77
C GLU A 305 -56.16 13.47 -39.09
N ASN A 306 -56.76 14.61 -38.74
CA ASN A 306 -58.01 14.70 -37.98
C ASN A 306 -59.28 14.80 -38.86
N SER A 307 -59.15 14.76 -40.19
CA SER A 307 -60.29 14.86 -41.09
C SER A 307 -60.63 13.49 -41.71
N GLY A 308 -61.87 13.02 -41.54
CA GLY A 308 -62.39 11.86 -42.30
C GLY A 308 -62.42 12.06 -43.83
N GLN A 309 -61.88 13.17 -44.33
CA GLN A 309 -61.73 13.56 -45.73
C GLN A 309 -60.48 12.94 -46.39
N LEU A 310 -59.41 12.64 -45.63
CA LEU A 310 -58.17 12.06 -46.15
C LEU A 310 -58.40 10.75 -46.94
N SER A 311 -59.19 9.85 -46.36
CA SER A 311 -59.50 8.54 -46.99
C SER A 311 -60.36 8.65 -48.25
N ARG A 312 -61.24 9.66 -48.34
CA ARG A 312 -62.14 9.86 -49.49
C ARG A 312 -61.44 10.51 -50.67
N ASN A 313 -60.54 11.47 -50.41
CA ASN A 313 -59.77 12.16 -51.44
C ASN A 313 -58.71 11.24 -52.08
N ARG A 314 -58.10 10.34 -51.29
CA ARG A 314 -57.07 9.40 -51.75
C ARG A 314 -57.50 8.51 -52.91
N THR A 315 -58.78 8.14 -53.01
CA THR A 315 -59.33 7.33 -54.13
C THR A 315 -60.05 8.14 -55.22
N LYS A 316 -60.19 9.47 -55.06
CA LYS A 316 -60.89 10.33 -56.04
C LYS A 316 -60.08 10.51 -57.33
N PHE A 317 -58.75 10.60 -57.21
CA PHE A 317 -57.87 11.02 -58.32
C PHE A 317 -57.18 9.86 -59.05
N PHE A 318 -57.13 8.66 -58.49
CA PHE A 318 -56.42 7.53 -59.08
C PHE A 318 -57.32 6.32 -59.27
N ASP A 319 -57.09 5.58 -60.35
CA ASP A 319 -57.82 4.34 -60.66
C ASP A 319 -57.14 3.12 -60.03
N PHE A 320 -55.86 3.24 -59.67
CA PHE A 320 -55.10 2.21 -58.95
C PHE A 320 -54.05 2.85 -58.03
N ILE A 321 -53.90 2.33 -56.82
CA ILE A 321 -52.96 2.85 -55.82
C ILE A 321 -52.05 1.70 -55.37
N ILE A 322 -50.74 1.91 -55.48
CA ILE A 322 -49.70 0.97 -55.09
C ILE A 322 -48.97 1.54 -53.87
N PRO A 323 -49.11 0.95 -52.67
CA PRO A 323 -48.41 1.40 -51.48
C PRO A 323 -46.97 0.88 -51.47
N VAL A 324 -45.99 1.78 -51.42
CA VAL A 324 -44.55 1.50 -51.34
C VAL A 324 -44.11 1.47 -49.89
N ILE A 325 -43.77 0.27 -49.44
CA ILE A 325 -43.17 0.02 -48.13
C ILE A 325 -41.73 0.57 -48.14
N PRO A 326 -41.33 1.40 -47.16
CA PRO A 326 -39.98 1.94 -47.07
C PRO A 326 -38.94 0.82 -47.02
N ILE A 327 -37.93 0.92 -47.89
CA ILE A 327 -36.79 -0.01 -47.93
C ILE A 327 -35.96 0.11 -46.64
N ILE A 328 -35.92 1.30 -46.05
CA ILE A 328 -35.33 1.56 -44.73
C ILE A 328 -36.36 2.21 -43.81
N ASN A 329 -36.30 1.80 -42.56
CA ASN A 329 -36.96 2.43 -41.42
C ASN A 329 -35.97 2.49 -40.25
N ALA A 330 -36.32 3.19 -39.17
CA ALA A 330 -35.49 3.29 -37.97
C ALA A 330 -35.04 1.93 -37.38
N SER A 331 -35.73 0.82 -37.68
CA SER A 331 -35.40 -0.51 -37.18
C SER A 331 -34.36 -1.28 -38.02
N ASN A 332 -34.08 -0.87 -39.26
CA ASN A 332 -33.15 -1.57 -40.15
C ASN A 332 -32.01 -0.68 -40.70
N SER A 333 -32.05 0.63 -40.41
CA SER A 333 -31.01 1.60 -40.77
C SER A 333 -29.64 1.22 -40.18
N GLY A 334 -29.62 0.66 -38.96
CA GLY A 334 -28.44 0.13 -38.28
C GLY A 334 -27.71 -0.95 -39.07
N ASP A 335 -28.41 -2.00 -39.47
CA ASP A 335 -27.85 -3.10 -40.27
C ASP A 335 -27.23 -2.60 -41.59
N VAL A 336 -27.86 -1.61 -42.22
CA VAL A 336 -27.40 -1.05 -43.49
C VAL A 336 -26.11 -0.25 -43.30
N LEU A 337 -26.05 0.64 -42.31
CA LEU A 337 -24.84 1.41 -42.03
C LEU A 337 -23.70 0.51 -41.53
N ALA A 338 -24.00 -0.47 -40.67
CA ALA A 338 -23.03 -1.45 -40.19
C ALA A 338 -22.45 -2.29 -41.33
N LYS A 339 -23.27 -2.74 -42.29
CA LYS A 339 -22.78 -3.44 -43.49
C LYS A 339 -21.86 -2.56 -44.34
N LYS A 340 -22.13 -1.26 -44.47
CA LYS A 340 -21.27 -0.31 -45.20
C LYS A 340 -19.93 -0.12 -44.48
N ILE A 341 -19.95 0.09 -43.17
CA ILE A 341 -18.74 0.25 -42.36
C ILE A 341 -17.88 -1.01 -42.39
N LYS A 342 -18.49 -2.21 -42.27
CA LYS A 342 -17.78 -3.51 -42.39
C LYS A 342 -17.10 -3.73 -43.75
N ARG A 343 -17.62 -3.13 -44.82
CA ARG A 343 -17.03 -3.19 -46.16
C ARG A 343 -15.99 -2.09 -46.40
N SER A 344 -15.81 -1.18 -45.45
CA SER A 344 -14.84 -0.09 -45.51
C SER A 344 -13.56 -0.43 -44.72
N PRO A 345 -12.44 0.28 -44.93
CA PRO A 345 -11.23 0.14 -44.13
C PRO A 345 -11.39 0.50 -42.64
N TYR A 346 -12.54 1.03 -42.23
CA TYR A 346 -12.78 1.57 -40.88
C TYR A 346 -13.55 0.62 -39.97
N SER A 347 -13.69 -0.66 -40.36
CA SER A 347 -14.52 -1.63 -39.64
C SER A 347 -14.12 -1.88 -38.20
N ASP A 348 -12.82 -1.78 -37.87
CA ASP A 348 -12.31 -2.01 -36.51
C ASP A 348 -12.30 -0.74 -35.65
N LYS A 349 -12.58 0.42 -36.23
CA LYS A 349 -12.51 1.73 -35.55
C LYS A 349 -13.84 2.21 -34.99
N ILE A 350 -14.95 1.63 -35.41
CA ILE A 350 -16.31 2.05 -35.03
C ILE A 350 -17.01 0.88 -34.32
N TYR A 351 -17.58 1.17 -33.16
CA TYR A 351 -18.25 0.14 -32.36
C TYR A 351 -19.65 -0.15 -32.89
N ASN A 352 -20.01 -1.42 -33.03
CA ASN A 352 -21.36 -1.80 -33.47
C ASN A 352 -22.45 -1.31 -32.51
N HIS A 353 -22.20 -1.34 -31.19
CA HIS A 353 -23.18 -0.85 -30.21
C HIS A 353 -23.50 0.65 -30.41
N PHE A 354 -22.50 1.46 -30.74
CA PHE A 354 -22.69 2.86 -31.05
C PHE A 354 -23.58 3.04 -32.29
N LEU A 355 -23.35 2.24 -33.34
CA LEU A 355 -24.17 2.28 -34.55
C LEU A 355 -25.63 1.93 -34.27
N ASP A 356 -25.89 0.87 -33.50
CA ASP A 356 -27.23 0.45 -33.14
C ASP A 356 -27.98 1.56 -32.38
N ASP A 357 -27.29 2.26 -31.47
CA ASP A 357 -27.87 3.32 -30.65
C ASP A 357 -28.15 4.63 -31.41
N VAL A 358 -27.34 4.99 -32.42
CA VAL A 358 -27.53 6.26 -33.16
C VAL A 358 -28.40 6.11 -34.40
N THR A 359 -28.44 4.93 -35.01
CA THR A 359 -29.17 4.71 -36.28
C THR A 359 -30.68 4.63 -36.09
N ILE A 360 -31.16 4.35 -34.88
CA ILE A 360 -32.60 4.44 -34.54
C ILE A 360 -33.18 5.84 -34.76
N TYR A 361 -32.32 6.88 -34.83
CA TYR A 361 -32.71 8.26 -35.09
C TYR A 361 -32.63 8.64 -36.59
N ILE A 362 -32.26 7.69 -37.46
CA ILE A 362 -32.11 7.89 -38.90
C ILE A 362 -33.14 7.02 -39.63
N ASP A 363 -34.17 7.66 -40.20
CA ASP A 363 -35.28 7.00 -40.90
C ASP A 363 -35.24 7.17 -42.44
N ASP A 364 -34.40 8.06 -42.96
CA ASP A 364 -34.25 8.33 -44.40
C ASP A 364 -32.94 7.76 -44.98
N MET A 365 -33.05 6.99 -46.08
CA MET A 365 -31.92 6.35 -46.77
C MET A 365 -30.94 7.37 -47.38
N ARG A 366 -31.41 8.51 -47.89
CA ARG A 366 -30.52 9.55 -48.45
C ARG A 366 -29.71 10.20 -47.33
N ILE A 367 -30.32 10.44 -46.17
CA ILE A 367 -29.60 10.92 -44.99
C ILE A 367 -28.55 9.90 -44.56
N LEU A 368 -28.90 8.61 -44.47
CA LEU A 368 -27.97 7.54 -44.11
C LEU A 368 -26.78 7.45 -45.08
N LYS A 369 -27.04 7.48 -46.39
CA LYS A 369 -26.00 7.50 -47.43
C LYS A 369 -25.13 8.74 -47.32
N ASN A 370 -25.71 9.90 -47.10
CA ASN A 370 -24.97 11.15 -46.97
C ASN A 370 -24.09 11.15 -45.71
N ILE A 371 -24.59 10.62 -44.58
CA ILE A 371 -23.81 10.42 -43.36
C ILE A 371 -22.58 9.56 -43.64
N PHE A 372 -22.73 8.42 -44.32
CA PHE A 372 -21.59 7.56 -44.65
C PHE A 372 -20.60 8.25 -45.61
N ASN A 373 -21.09 8.89 -46.67
CA ASN A 373 -20.25 9.63 -47.61
C ASN A 373 -19.45 10.75 -46.91
N GLU A 374 -20.12 11.56 -46.09
CA GLU A 374 -19.47 12.61 -45.33
C GLU A 374 -18.49 12.04 -44.31
N PHE A 375 -18.83 10.96 -43.62
CA PHE A 375 -17.92 10.29 -42.70
C PHE A 375 -16.61 9.87 -43.39
N VAL A 376 -16.69 9.24 -44.57
CA VAL A 376 -15.50 8.87 -45.35
C VAL A 376 -14.67 10.11 -45.69
N VAL A 377 -15.30 11.21 -46.13
CA VAL A 377 -14.58 12.47 -46.42
C VAL A 377 -13.91 13.05 -45.17
N TYR A 378 -14.62 13.11 -44.06
CA TYR A 378 -14.09 13.64 -42.80
C TYR A 378 -12.94 12.77 -42.28
N GLN A 379 -13.07 11.44 -42.35
CA GLN A 379 -12.03 10.50 -41.92
C GLN A 379 -10.76 10.61 -42.77
N GLU A 380 -10.90 10.78 -44.10
CA GLU A 380 -9.75 10.99 -44.99
C GLU A 380 -9.10 12.36 -44.81
N LYS A 381 -9.87 13.40 -44.48
CA LYS A 381 -9.36 14.78 -44.33
C LYS A 381 -8.83 15.11 -42.95
N LEU A 382 -9.37 14.50 -41.90
CA LEU A 382 -8.99 14.78 -40.51
C LEU A 382 -8.18 13.65 -39.87
N GLY A 383 -8.14 12.46 -40.49
CA GLY A 383 -7.50 11.26 -39.93
C GLY A 383 -5.98 11.24 -39.91
N GLU A 384 -5.30 12.35 -40.26
CA GLU A 384 -3.86 12.53 -39.93
C GLU A 384 -3.66 12.69 -38.42
N VAL A 385 -4.67 13.22 -37.71
CA VAL A 385 -4.76 13.21 -36.25
C VAL A 385 -5.50 11.93 -35.85
N ASP A 386 -4.99 11.21 -34.85
CA ASP A 386 -5.62 9.99 -34.33
C ASP A 386 -6.90 10.33 -33.54
N LEU A 387 -7.94 10.74 -34.26
CA LEU A 387 -9.25 11.11 -33.72
C LEU A 387 -10.12 9.86 -33.55
N ASP A 388 -10.92 9.86 -32.48
CA ASP A 388 -11.92 8.82 -32.25
C ASP A 388 -12.93 8.79 -33.41
N SER A 389 -12.99 7.67 -34.12
CA SER A 389 -13.85 7.51 -35.29
C SER A 389 -15.34 7.45 -34.95
N ASN A 390 -15.71 7.04 -33.73
CA ASN A 390 -17.08 7.11 -33.22
C ASN A 390 -17.48 8.57 -32.96
N LYS A 391 -16.61 9.37 -32.33
CA LYS A 391 -16.85 10.81 -32.13
C LYS A 391 -16.94 11.56 -33.46
N LEU A 392 -16.10 11.19 -34.43
CA LEU A 392 -16.18 11.77 -35.78
C LEU A 392 -17.49 11.42 -36.47
N LEU A 393 -17.89 10.15 -36.45
CA LEU A 393 -19.17 9.72 -37.01
C LEU A 393 -20.35 10.38 -36.28
N ALA A 394 -20.30 10.53 -34.95
CA ALA A 394 -21.28 11.28 -34.17
C ALA A 394 -21.42 12.72 -34.62
N MET A 395 -20.30 13.42 -34.89
CA MET A 395 -20.33 14.79 -35.40
C MET A 395 -20.91 14.88 -36.81
N VAL A 396 -20.66 13.88 -37.67
CA VAL A 396 -21.27 13.81 -39.00
C VAL A 396 -22.77 13.50 -38.92
N ILE A 397 -23.20 12.61 -38.02
CA ILE A 397 -24.62 12.35 -37.76
C ILE A 397 -25.30 13.61 -37.23
N TYR A 398 -24.69 14.29 -36.24
CA TYR A 398 -25.16 15.55 -35.69
C TYR A 398 -25.32 16.62 -36.78
N LYS A 399 -24.34 16.75 -37.70
CA LYS A 399 -24.41 17.64 -38.86
C LYS A 399 -25.57 17.34 -39.80
N ASN A 400 -25.85 16.06 -40.06
CA ASN A 400 -26.89 15.65 -41.00
C ASN A 400 -28.31 15.75 -40.41
N ILE A 401 -28.48 15.44 -39.12
CA ILE A 401 -29.77 15.47 -38.44
C ILE A 401 -30.12 16.88 -37.92
N TYR A 402 -29.13 17.65 -37.45
CA TYR A 402 -29.32 19.01 -36.92
C TYR A 402 -28.40 20.05 -37.62
N PRO A 403 -28.53 20.23 -38.95
CA PRO A 403 -27.59 21.05 -39.75
C PRO A 403 -27.54 22.52 -39.33
N VAL A 404 -28.66 23.09 -38.88
CA VAL A 404 -28.73 24.49 -38.42
C VAL A 404 -27.93 24.70 -37.14
N ASP A 405 -28.08 23.78 -36.17
CA ASP A 405 -27.34 23.89 -34.90
C ASP A 405 -25.85 23.58 -35.10
N PHE A 406 -25.53 22.60 -35.95
CA PHE A 406 -24.14 22.32 -36.35
C PHE A 406 -23.47 23.53 -37.01
N SER A 407 -24.19 24.23 -37.90
CA SER A 407 -23.66 25.45 -38.52
C SER A 407 -23.41 26.55 -37.49
N ARG A 408 -24.31 26.72 -36.51
CA ARG A 408 -24.11 27.68 -35.41
C ARG A 408 -22.91 27.30 -34.54
N LEU A 409 -22.69 26.00 -34.29
CA LEU A 409 -21.57 25.48 -33.49
C LEU A 409 -20.21 25.91 -34.06
N GLN A 410 -20.07 25.96 -35.38
CA GLN A 410 -18.85 26.45 -36.06
C GLN A 410 -18.53 27.92 -35.73
N TYR A 411 -19.56 28.72 -35.43
CA TYR A 411 -19.43 30.12 -35.05
C TYR A 411 -19.54 30.33 -33.53
N LYS A 412 -19.31 29.28 -32.73
CA LYS A 412 -19.38 29.34 -31.25
C LYS A 412 -20.76 29.82 -30.76
N LYS A 413 -21.82 29.29 -31.36
CA LYS A 413 -23.23 29.59 -31.05
C LYS A 413 -24.06 28.29 -31.14
N GLY A 414 -25.32 28.33 -30.70
CA GLY A 414 -26.21 27.17 -30.80
C GLY A 414 -26.24 26.33 -29.54
N LEU A 415 -27.13 25.33 -29.52
CA LEU A 415 -27.51 24.59 -28.33
C LEU A 415 -26.31 23.86 -27.71
N VAL A 416 -25.53 23.17 -28.53
CA VAL A 416 -24.34 22.42 -28.07
C VAL A 416 -23.27 23.35 -27.47
N TYR A 417 -23.01 24.50 -28.12
CA TYR A 417 -22.02 25.44 -27.61
C TYR A 417 -22.46 26.10 -26.31
N GLU A 418 -23.72 26.53 -26.23
CA GLU A 418 -24.30 27.10 -25.02
C GLU A 418 -24.30 26.10 -23.86
N PHE A 419 -24.49 24.81 -24.14
CA PHE A 419 -24.37 23.75 -23.15
C PHE A 419 -22.95 23.66 -22.58
N PHE A 420 -21.92 23.68 -23.43
CA PHE A 420 -20.52 23.66 -22.95
C PHE A 420 -20.15 24.88 -22.11
N GLN A 421 -20.71 26.05 -22.40
CA GLN A 421 -20.49 27.27 -21.59
C GLN A 421 -21.14 27.20 -20.20
N LYS A 422 -22.16 26.36 -20.01
CA LYS A 422 -22.83 26.18 -18.72
C LYS A 422 -22.10 25.23 -17.78
N LYS A 423 -20.96 24.63 -18.17
CA LYS A 423 -20.18 23.70 -17.34
C LYS A 423 -19.91 24.26 -15.94
N GLN A 424 -19.49 25.52 -15.84
CA GLN A 424 -19.23 26.15 -14.54
C GLN A 424 -20.48 26.28 -13.67
N LEU A 425 -21.63 26.60 -14.28
CA LEU A 425 -22.91 26.70 -13.56
C LEU A 425 -23.37 25.32 -13.05
N ILE A 426 -23.15 24.25 -13.84
CA ILE A 426 -23.46 22.88 -13.42
C ILE A 426 -22.55 22.45 -12.25
N ILE A 427 -21.27 22.81 -12.29
CA ILE A 427 -20.34 22.56 -11.18
C ILE A 427 -20.79 23.32 -9.92
N GLU A 428 -21.20 24.58 -10.04
CA GLU A 428 -21.69 25.38 -8.91
C GLU A 428 -22.96 24.77 -8.27
N GLU A 429 -23.88 24.22 -9.07
CA GLU A 429 -25.04 23.50 -8.55
C GLU A 429 -24.67 22.22 -7.83
N GLN A 430 -23.70 21.45 -8.34
CA GLN A 430 -23.19 20.25 -7.66
C GLN A 430 -22.48 20.60 -6.35
N VAL A 431 -21.68 21.66 -6.33
CA VAL A 431 -21.04 22.15 -5.10
C VAL A 431 -22.10 22.56 -4.07
N LYS A 432 -23.20 23.21 -4.47
CA LYS A 432 -24.32 23.54 -3.57
C LYS A 432 -25.01 22.31 -2.97
N LEU A 433 -24.93 21.14 -3.60
CA LEU A 433 -25.46 19.88 -3.06
C LEU A 433 -24.47 19.17 -2.11
N ILE A 434 -23.17 19.32 -2.36
CA ILE A 434 -22.10 18.69 -1.57
C ILE A 434 -21.80 19.48 -0.30
N ASP A 435 -21.78 20.81 -0.36
CA ASP A 435 -21.41 21.67 0.78
C ASP A 435 -22.29 21.46 2.03
N PRO A 436 -23.62 21.33 1.92
CA PRO A 436 -24.46 20.99 3.07
C PRO A 436 -24.11 19.66 3.71
N LYS A 437 -23.73 18.64 2.91
CA LYS A 437 -23.32 17.32 3.42
C LYS A 437 -21.97 17.39 4.14
N ILE A 438 -21.01 18.13 3.58
CA ILE A 438 -19.71 18.37 4.23
C ILE A 438 -19.95 19.05 5.59
N GLN A 439 -20.77 20.11 5.63
CA GLN A 439 -21.11 20.79 6.87
C GLN A 439 -21.80 19.86 7.89
N GLU A 440 -22.68 18.97 7.43
CA GLU A 440 -23.34 17.98 8.28
C GLU A 440 -22.31 17.02 8.92
N LEU A 441 -21.42 16.43 8.13
CA LEU A 441 -20.40 15.49 8.62
C LEU A 441 -19.36 16.18 9.52
N GLU A 442 -18.92 17.39 9.19
CA GLU A 442 -18.04 18.20 10.06
C GLU A 442 -18.70 18.50 11.41
N THR A 443 -20.01 18.78 11.40
CA THR A 443 -20.79 18.99 12.63
C THR A 443 -20.89 17.71 13.46
N LYS A 444 -21.06 16.54 12.82
CA LYS A 444 -21.04 15.23 13.51
C LYS A 444 -19.69 14.97 14.19
N LEU A 445 -18.57 15.18 13.48
CA LEU A 445 -17.22 14.99 14.05
C LEU A 445 -16.95 15.94 15.22
N LYS A 446 -17.33 17.22 15.09
CA LYS A 446 -17.20 18.19 16.18
C LYS A 446 -18.05 17.80 17.40
N ASN A 447 -19.22 17.21 17.18
CA ASN A 447 -20.06 16.73 18.28
C ASN A 447 -19.43 15.54 19.01
N ILE A 448 -18.71 14.68 18.30
CA ILE A 448 -17.94 13.55 18.86
C ILE A 448 -16.73 14.05 19.66
N GLU A 449 -15.94 15.00 19.13
CA GLU A 449 -14.75 15.54 19.82
C GLU A 449 -15.06 16.18 21.18
N VAL A 450 -16.24 16.79 21.31
CA VAL A 450 -16.68 17.46 22.55
C VAL A 450 -17.48 16.51 23.45
N GLU A 451 -17.73 15.26 23.03
CA GLU A 451 -18.40 14.26 23.85
C GLU A 451 -17.39 13.56 24.78
N ALA A 452 -17.69 13.57 26.08
CA ALA A 452 -16.81 13.00 27.11
C ALA A 452 -17.35 11.66 27.66
N LEU A 453 -18.63 11.36 27.41
CA LEU A 453 -19.27 10.12 27.86
C LEU A 453 -19.12 9.03 26.80
N THR A 454 -18.86 7.80 27.23
CA THR A 454 -18.57 6.68 26.34
C THR A 454 -19.73 5.68 26.20
N SER A 455 -20.81 5.85 26.98
CA SER A 455 -22.00 4.98 26.94
C SER A 455 -23.30 5.78 26.96
N ILE A 456 -24.30 5.31 26.21
CA ILE A 456 -25.66 5.88 26.20
C ILE A 456 -26.29 5.79 27.61
N GLU A 457 -25.98 4.75 28.37
CA GLU A 457 -26.52 4.55 29.72
C GLU A 457 -26.03 5.64 30.69
N GLU A 458 -24.75 6.01 30.59
CA GLU A 458 -24.18 7.13 31.34
C GLU A 458 -24.84 8.46 30.95
N LEU A 459 -25.04 8.70 29.64
CA LEU A 459 -25.73 9.88 29.14
C LEU A 459 -27.15 9.97 29.70
N GLN A 460 -27.91 8.87 29.65
CA GLN A 460 -29.27 8.80 30.19
C GLN A 460 -29.30 9.09 31.69
N HIS A 461 -28.38 8.51 32.46
CA HIS A 461 -28.27 8.76 33.90
C HIS A 461 -27.96 10.23 34.23
N VAL A 462 -27.07 10.88 33.48
CA VAL A 462 -26.73 12.30 33.66
C VAL A 462 -27.95 13.18 33.42
N TYR A 463 -28.66 12.98 32.30
CA TYR A 463 -29.83 13.82 31.96
C TYR A 463 -31.01 13.58 32.90
N LEU A 464 -31.28 12.33 33.28
CA LEU A 464 -32.34 12.02 34.25
C LEU A 464 -32.01 12.55 35.65
N SER A 465 -30.74 12.57 36.04
CA SER A 465 -30.28 13.17 37.30
C SER A 465 -30.48 14.68 37.34
N ASP A 466 -30.08 15.38 36.28
CA ASP A 466 -30.18 16.84 36.24
C ASP A 466 -31.62 17.34 36.04
N LEU A 467 -32.48 16.50 35.45
CA LEU A 467 -33.93 16.71 35.45
C LEU A 467 -34.56 16.47 36.84
N GLY A 468 -33.79 16.06 37.84
CA GLY A 468 -34.25 15.83 39.21
C GLY A 468 -35.05 14.54 39.40
N ILE A 469 -35.05 13.65 38.40
CA ILE A 469 -35.81 12.40 38.44
C ILE A 469 -35.09 11.35 39.29
N SER A 470 -33.74 11.33 39.33
CA SER A 470 -32.97 10.33 40.09
C SER A 470 -32.55 10.73 41.50
N ARG A 471 -32.74 11.99 41.91
CA ARG A 471 -32.22 12.55 43.19
C ARG A 471 -33.24 12.94 44.25
N LEU A 472 -34.54 12.70 44.05
CA LEU A 472 -35.56 13.23 44.95
C LEU A 472 -36.44 12.11 45.53
N GLN A 473 -36.23 11.81 46.82
CA GLN A 473 -37.11 10.99 47.67
C GLN A 473 -38.49 11.63 47.95
N ALA A 474 -38.89 12.64 47.18
CA ALA A 474 -40.18 13.32 47.32
C ALA A 474 -41.17 12.82 46.26
N ASN A 475 -42.18 12.07 46.69
CA ASN A 475 -43.20 11.39 45.87
C ASN A 475 -44.05 12.27 44.92
N ASN A 476 -43.78 13.57 44.80
CA ASN A 476 -44.65 14.51 44.09
C ASN A 476 -44.11 15.07 42.76
N TYR A 477 -42.81 14.93 42.45
CA TYR A 477 -42.25 15.42 41.17
C TYR A 477 -42.42 14.40 40.04
N TYR A 478 -42.69 14.89 38.82
CA TYR A 478 -42.87 14.04 37.64
C TYR A 478 -42.69 14.80 36.33
N ILE A 479 -42.33 14.05 35.29
CA ILE A 479 -42.48 14.48 33.90
C ILE A 479 -43.53 13.57 33.25
N GLN A 480 -44.59 14.17 32.75
CA GLN A 480 -45.63 13.48 31.99
C GLN A 480 -45.41 13.75 30.50
N ILE A 481 -45.21 12.67 29.75
CA ILE A 481 -45.13 12.68 28.29
C ILE A 481 -46.38 11.98 27.78
N ASP A 482 -47.25 12.75 27.14
CA ASP A 482 -48.61 12.35 26.76
C ASP A 482 -49.40 11.77 27.94
N ASN A 483 -49.73 10.48 27.90
CA ASN A 483 -50.45 9.79 28.98
C ASN A 483 -49.53 9.05 29.96
N ASN A 484 -48.20 9.09 29.75
CA ASN A 484 -47.24 8.38 30.59
C ASN A 484 -46.59 9.34 31.58
N ARG A 485 -46.74 9.05 32.87
CA ARG A 485 -46.12 9.81 33.96
C ARG A 485 -44.85 9.11 34.43
N TYR A 486 -43.72 9.82 34.39
CA TYR A 486 -42.40 9.33 34.77
C TYR A 486 -41.96 9.95 36.10
N GLN A 487 -41.64 9.08 37.06
CA GLN A 487 -41.18 9.38 38.43
C GLN A 487 -40.02 8.46 38.83
N TYR A 488 -39.28 8.80 39.89
CA TYR A 488 -38.08 8.06 40.35
C TYR A 488 -38.20 6.53 40.30
N ASN A 489 -39.32 5.97 40.79
CA ASN A 489 -39.53 4.52 40.89
C ASN A 489 -40.04 3.84 39.60
N THR A 490 -40.25 4.60 38.51
CA THR A 490 -40.96 4.13 37.29
C THR A 490 -40.16 4.36 36.00
N VAL A 491 -39.00 5.02 36.06
CA VAL A 491 -38.21 5.30 34.86
C VAL A 491 -37.28 4.13 34.56
N THR A 492 -37.63 3.34 33.55
CA THR A 492 -36.65 2.55 32.79
C THR A 492 -35.95 3.47 31.79
N ASN A 493 -34.64 3.66 31.95
CA ASN A 493 -33.80 4.64 31.25
C ASN A 493 -34.04 4.68 29.72
N SER A 494 -34.20 3.52 29.08
CA SER A 494 -34.40 3.40 27.63
C SER A 494 -35.77 3.87 27.12
N SER A 495 -36.85 3.66 27.88
CA SER A 495 -38.22 3.95 27.43
C SER A 495 -38.60 5.44 27.47
N PHE A 496 -37.89 6.25 28.26
CA PHE A 496 -38.22 7.66 28.48
C PHE A 496 -37.84 8.52 27.27
N PHE A 497 -36.58 8.43 26.82
CA PHE A 497 -36.06 9.27 25.74
C PHE A 497 -36.67 8.91 24.38
N GLU A 498 -37.00 7.65 24.13
CA GLU A 498 -37.75 7.24 22.93
C GLU A 498 -39.14 7.88 22.86
N LYS A 499 -39.89 7.87 23.97
CA LYS A 499 -41.21 8.52 24.01
C LYS A 499 -41.08 10.05 24.00
N LEU A 500 -40.00 10.60 24.56
CA LEU A 500 -39.72 12.03 24.50
C LEU A 500 -39.49 12.49 23.05
N LYS A 501 -38.79 11.70 22.23
CA LYS A 501 -38.50 12.03 20.82
C LYS A 501 -39.75 12.26 19.98
N ASN A 502 -40.82 11.53 20.27
CA ASN A 502 -42.10 11.57 19.53
C ASN A 502 -43.25 12.20 20.33
N ALA A 503 -42.95 12.96 21.38
CA ALA A 503 -43.95 13.49 22.30
C ALA A 503 -44.82 14.57 21.65
N ASN A 504 -46.14 14.44 21.75
CA ASN A 504 -47.08 15.48 21.31
C ASN A 504 -47.38 16.49 22.42
N SER A 505 -47.35 16.06 23.67
CA SER A 505 -47.60 16.90 24.84
C SER A 505 -46.69 16.53 26.00
N ILE A 506 -46.08 17.53 26.63
CA ILE A 506 -45.21 17.34 27.79
C ILE A 506 -45.66 18.27 28.90
N ARG A 507 -45.88 17.72 30.09
CA ARG A 507 -46.11 18.49 31.32
C ARG A 507 -45.11 18.04 32.35
N TYR A 508 -44.60 18.96 33.14
CA TYR A 508 -43.68 18.61 34.22
C TYR A 508 -44.04 19.37 35.49
N TYR A 509 -43.83 18.68 36.60
CA TYR A 509 -43.92 19.21 37.95
C TYR A 509 -42.57 18.95 38.59
N LEU A 510 -41.71 19.96 38.61
CA LEU A 510 -40.31 19.91 39.06
C LEU A 510 -40.09 20.98 40.14
N PRO A 511 -39.02 20.89 40.95
CA PRO A 511 -38.73 21.88 41.96
C PRO A 511 -38.70 23.29 41.35
N HIS A 512 -39.59 24.17 41.83
CA HIS A 512 -39.68 25.57 41.43
C HIS A 512 -40.08 25.79 39.95
N ARG A 513 -40.56 24.75 39.24
CA ARG A 513 -41.01 24.85 37.84
C ARG A 513 -42.19 23.91 37.58
N ASN A 514 -43.37 24.48 37.33
CA ASN A 514 -44.58 23.73 36.94
C ASN A 514 -45.15 24.32 35.66
N ASN A 515 -45.02 23.61 34.54
CA ASN A 515 -45.60 24.07 33.28
C ASN A 515 -45.74 22.95 32.23
N VAL A 516 -46.33 23.32 31.09
CA VAL A 516 -46.21 22.60 29.82
C VAL A 516 -44.83 22.90 29.25
N GLY A 517 -44.12 21.85 28.79
CA GLY A 517 -42.81 21.96 28.16
C GLY A 517 -42.83 21.48 26.72
N THR A 518 -41.73 21.71 26.03
CA THR A 518 -41.44 21.13 24.71
C THR A 518 -40.41 20.02 24.82
N VAL A 519 -40.27 19.21 23.76
CA VAL A 519 -39.22 18.18 23.67
C VAL A 519 -37.85 18.80 23.90
N LYS A 520 -37.61 19.99 23.31
CA LYS A 520 -36.35 20.73 23.44
C LYS A 520 -36.07 21.14 24.89
N ASP A 521 -37.09 21.54 25.64
CA ASP A 521 -36.92 21.94 27.04
C ASP A 521 -36.43 20.76 27.89
N ILE A 522 -36.99 19.57 27.71
CA ILE A 522 -36.55 18.39 28.48
C ILE A 522 -35.21 17.87 27.95
N ALA A 523 -35.03 17.79 26.63
CA ALA A 523 -33.82 17.27 26.00
C ALA A 523 -32.58 18.14 26.25
N THR A 524 -32.73 19.41 26.64
CA THR A 524 -31.60 20.31 27.00
C THR A 524 -31.51 20.58 28.50
N VAL A 525 -32.33 19.92 29.33
CA VAL A 525 -32.48 20.25 30.75
C VAL A 525 -32.73 21.76 30.93
N PHE A 526 -33.70 22.26 30.18
CA PHE A 526 -34.12 23.66 30.11
C PHE A 526 -32.97 24.63 29.78
N GLY A 527 -32.15 24.26 28.80
CA GLY A 527 -31.00 25.04 28.34
C GLY A 527 -29.75 24.94 29.20
N ALA A 528 -29.75 24.15 30.28
CA ALA A 528 -28.57 23.94 31.12
C ALA A 528 -27.53 23.02 30.45
N LYS A 529 -27.97 22.15 29.53
CA LYS A 529 -27.12 21.19 28.82
C LYS A 529 -27.38 21.20 27.32
N ARG A 530 -26.43 20.65 26.56
CA ARG A 530 -26.59 20.35 25.13
C ARG A 530 -27.77 19.41 24.91
N ASN A 531 -28.28 19.33 23.68
CA ASN A 531 -29.41 18.46 23.39
C ASN A 531 -29.04 16.98 23.57
N TYR A 532 -29.84 16.23 24.33
CA TYR A 532 -29.67 14.80 24.57
C TYR A 532 -29.55 14.00 23.27
N PHE A 533 -30.42 14.26 22.27
CA PHE A 533 -30.47 13.46 21.04
C PHE A 533 -29.26 13.70 20.13
N GLU A 534 -28.68 14.90 20.15
CA GLU A 534 -27.43 15.19 19.42
C GLU A 534 -26.24 14.44 20.03
N ARG A 535 -26.20 14.35 21.36
CA ARG A 535 -25.17 13.60 22.09
C ARG A 535 -25.36 12.10 21.97
N GLU A 536 -26.59 11.62 22.04
CA GLU A 536 -26.94 10.21 21.82
C GLU A 536 -26.50 9.74 20.43
N ALA A 537 -26.67 10.57 19.40
CA ALA A 537 -26.19 10.27 18.05
C ALA A 537 -24.64 10.20 17.97
N ALA A 538 -23.95 11.06 18.71
CA ALA A 538 -22.48 11.04 18.77
C ALA A 538 -21.95 9.79 19.50
N ILE A 539 -22.56 9.41 20.63
CA ILE A 539 -22.16 8.22 21.39
C ILE A 539 -22.43 6.94 20.60
N LYS A 540 -23.56 6.83 19.89
CA LYS A 540 -23.84 5.68 19.01
C LYS A 540 -22.75 5.49 17.94
N LEU A 541 -22.30 6.58 17.32
CA LEU A 541 -21.20 6.53 16.34
C LEU A 541 -19.86 6.09 16.96
N ILE A 542 -19.61 6.41 18.24
CA ILE A 542 -18.43 5.95 19.00
C ILE A 542 -18.56 4.45 19.30
N GLU A 543 -19.72 4.00 19.80
CA GLU A 543 -20.00 2.59 20.13
C GLU A 543 -19.92 1.68 18.89
N GLU A 544 -20.35 2.18 17.73
CA GLU A 544 -20.35 1.43 16.46
C GLU A 544 -19.00 1.49 15.70
N ASN A 545 -17.96 2.14 16.24
CA ASN A 545 -16.68 2.41 15.56
C ASN A 545 -16.81 3.17 14.21
N GLY A 546 -17.92 3.87 13.97
CA GLY A 546 -18.21 4.57 12.71
C GLY A 546 -17.46 5.89 12.48
N ILE A 547 -16.54 6.27 13.38
CA ILE A 547 -15.75 7.51 13.27
C ILE A 547 -14.87 7.49 12.01
N GLU A 548 -14.26 6.35 11.71
CA GLU A 548 -13.39 6.21 10.55
C GLU A 548 -14.20 6.26 9.25
N ASP A 549 -15.40 5.69 9.23
CA ASP A 549 -16.31 5.75 8.08
C ASP A 549 -16.74 7.19 7.79
N VAL A 550 -17.08 7.98 8.83
CA VAL A 550 -17.42 9.40 8.69
C VAL A 550 -16.23 10.22 8.21
N LYS A 551 -15.02 9.92 8.68
CA LYS A 551 -13.79 10.58 8.19
C LYS A 551 -13.48 10.21 6.75
N GLN A 552 -13.65 8.96 6.36
CA GLN A 552 -13.48 8.50 4.97
C GLN A 552 -14.51 9.14 4.05
N GLU A 553 -15.79 9.17 4.43
CA GLU A 553 -16.85 9.83 3.65
C GLU A 553 -16.58 11.34 3.50
N LEU A 554 -16.15 12.01 4.58
CA LEU A 554 -15.78 13.42 4.54
C LEU A 554 -14.56 13.66 3.62
N ALA A 555 -13.54 12.81 3.69
CA ALA A 555 -12.38 12.88 2.81
C ALA A 555 -12.79 12.67 1.35
N GLN A 556 -13.62 11.67 1.05
CA GLN A 556 -14.16 11.41 -0.28
C GLN A 556 -14.98 12.58 -0.82
N LEU A 557 -15.84 13.21 -0.01
CA LEU A 557 -16.62 14.37 -0.42
C LEU A 557 -15.74 15.62 -0.66
N LYS A 558 -14.70 15.83 0.17
CA LYS A 558 -13.74 16.94 -0.03
C LYS A 558 -12.88 16.74 -1.27
N MET A 559 -12.38 15.53 -1.51
CA MET A 559 -11.65 15.18 -2.73
C MET A 559 -12.56 15.30 -3.95
N GLY A 560 -13.76 14.73 -3.91
CA GLY A 560 -14.75 14.83 -4.97
C GLY A 560 -15.11 16.28 -5.30
N LYS A 561 -15.22 17.17 -4.30
CA LYS A 561 -15.44 18.61 -4.50
C LYS A 561 -14.27 19.28 -5.22
N GLN A 562 -13.02 18.93 -4.89
CA GLN A 562 -11.84 19.48 -5.57
C GLN A 562 -11.74 18.99 -7.02
N GLU A 563 -12.07 17.72 -7.25
CA GLU A 563 -12.02 17.06 -8.56
C GLU A 563 -13.14 17.48 -9.52
N LEU A 564 -14.28 18.00 -9.03
CA LEU A 564 -15.40 18.44 -9.87
C LEU A 564 -14.97 19.42 -10.98
N SER A 565 -13.99 20.27 -10.70
CA SER A 565 -13.47 21.25 -11.67
C SER A 565 -12.61 20.62 -12.78
N SER A 566 -12.05 19.44 -12.52
CA SER A 566 -11.19 18.69 -13.45
C SER A 566 -11.92 17.56 -14.18
N GLN A 567 -13.18 17.26 -13.83
CA GLN A 567 -13.96 16.21 -14.47
C GLN A 567 -14.44 16.60 -15.88
N SER A 568 -14.55 15.60 -16.76
CA SER A 568 -15.16 15.74 -18.07
C SER A 568 -16.65 16.09 -17.94
N LEU A 569 -17.21 16.79 -18.94
CA LEU A 569 -18.64 17.11 -18.90
C LEU A 569 -19.51 15.85 -18.90
N GLN A 570 -19.05 14.78 -19.54
CA GLN A 570 -19.69 13.46 -19.51
C GLN A 570 -19.89 12.94 -18.07
N GLU A 571 -18.84 12.95 -17.25
CA GLU A 571 -18.90 12.51 -15.86
C GLU A 571 -19.80 13.40 -15.01
N ILE A 572 -19.76 14.70 -15.26
CA ILE A 572 -20.62 15.68 -14.57
C ILE A 572 -22.09 15.41 -14.93
N ILE A 573 -22.41 15.14 -16.21
CA ILE A 573 -23.77 14.78 -16.65
C ILE A 573 -24.21 13.48 -15.97
N ALA A 574 -23.35 12.47 -15.90
CA ALA A 574 -23.68 11.16 -15.32
C ALA A 574 -24.05 11.26 -13.83
N LYS A 575 -23.45 12.20 -13.09
CA LYS A 575 -23.69 12.44 -11.65
C LYS A 575 -24.81 13.45 -11.38
N SER A 576 -25.36 14.08 -12.40
CA SER A 576 -26.34 15.17 -12.28
C SER A 576 -27.74 14.73 -12.73
N ASP A 577 -28.79 15.39 -12.21
CA ASP A 577 -30.15 15.19 -12.72
C ASP A 577 -30.25 15.71 -14.17
N PRO A 578 -30.63 14.88 -15.16
CA PRO A 578 -30.78 15.30 -16.55
C PRO A 578 -31.65 16.54 -16.76
N LYS A 579 -32.65 16.78 -15.88
CA LYS A 579 -33.52 17.96 -15.96
C LYS A 579 -32.85 19.26 -15.54
N LEU A 580 -31.82 19.19 -14.69
CA LEU A 580 -31.03 20.36 -14.27
C LEU A 580 -29.92 20.68 -15.29
N VAL A 581 -29.47 19.67 -16.04
CA VAL A 581 -28.35 19.76 -16.98
C VAL A 581 -28.76 20.23 -18.37
N PHE A 582 -29.83 19.67 -18.93
CA PHE A 582 -30.26 19.97 -20.31
C PHE A 582 -31.36 21.04 -20.33
N SER A 583 -31.26 22.01 -21.24
CA SER A 583 -32.36 22.96 -21.47
C SER A 583 -33.56 22.26 -22.13
N ASP A 584 -34.77 22.81 -21.97
CA ASP A 584 -35.99 22.27 -22.59
C ASP A 584 -35.82 22.03 -24.10
N ALA A 585 -35.13 22.95 -24.79
CA ALA A 585 -34.83 22.85 -26.22
C ALA A 585 -33.87 21.70 -26.60
N ILE A 586 -32.97 21.28 -25.69
CA ILE A 586 -32.10 20.09 -25.87
C ILE A 586 -32.85 18.84 -25.46
N TYR A 587 -33.72 18.93 -24.44
CA TYR A 587 -34.48 17.79 -23.91
C TYR A 587 -35.45 17.20 -24.95
N GLU A 588 -35.95 18.02 -25.88
CA GLU A 588 -36.75 17.55 -27.02
C GLU A 588 -35.91 16.83 -28.10
N LYS A 589 -34.58 16.98 -28.10
CA LYS A 589 -33.64 16.41 -29.09
C LYS A 589 -32.93 15.16 -28.55
N LYS A 590 -33.65 14.03 -28.51
CA LYS A 590 -33.17 12.76 -27.91
C LYS A 590 -31.79 12.29 -28.40
N LEU A 591 -31.50 12.37 -29.71
CA LEU A 591 -30.19 12.04 -30.26
C LEU A 591 -29.09 12.92 -29.65
N LEU A 592 -29.33 14.22 -29.53
CA LEU A 592 -28.36 15.16 -29.00
C LEU A 592 -28.04 14.87 -27.53
N ILE A 593 -29.05 14.53 -26.73
CA ILE A 593 -28.88 14.09 -25.33
C ILE A 593 -28.00 12.84 -25.27
N TYR A 594 -28.27 11.83 -26.12
CA TYR A 594 -27.49 10.60 -26.17
C TYR A 594 -26.01 10.90 -26.50
N LEU A 595 -25.76 11.74 -27.51
CA LEU A 595 -24.40 12.09 -27.93
C LEU A 595 -23.63 12.86 -26.84
N LEU A 596 -24.27 13.81 -26.16
CA LEU A 596 -23.66 14.59 -25.08
C LEU A 596 -23.43 13.75 -23.81
N ARG A 597 -24.42 12.92 -23.42
CA ARG A 597 -24.37 12.10 -22.20
C ARG A 597 -23.32 11.00 -22.27
N ASN A 598 -23.08 10.45 -23.46
CA ASN A 598 -22.07 9.41 -23.65
C ASN A 598 -20.71 9.96 -24.13
N GLY A 599 -20.54 11.30 -24.17
CA GLY A 599 -19.26 11.92 -24.55
C GLY A 599 -18.88 11.78 -26.02
N TYR A 600 -19.82 11.40 -26.90
CA TYR A 600 -19.57 11.34 -28.35
C TYR A 600 -19.46 12.73 -28.99
N VAL A 601 -20.10 13.72 -28.37
CA VAL A 601 -19.92 15.15 -28.66
C VAL A 601 -19.53 15.82 -27.35
N ASP A 602 -18.33 16.37 -27.31
CA ASP A 602 -17.71 16.92 -26.09
C ASP A 602 -17.05 18.28 -26.36
N GLU A 603 -16.36 18.83 -25.35
CA GLU A 603 -15.66 20.11 -25.46
C GLU A 603 -14.59 20.15 -26.56
N MET A 604 -14.14 18.98 -27.06
CA MET A 604 -13.15 18.83 -28.13
C MET A 604 -13.77 18.85 -29.54
N TYR A 605 -15.08 19.14 -29.66
CA TYR A 605 -15.81 19.17 -30.94
C TYR A 605 -15.11 19.95 -32.07
N ASN A 606 -14.37 21.02 -31.75
CA ASN A 606 -13.68 21.87 -32.73
C ASN A 606 -12.72 21.07 -33.61
N HIS A 607 -12.10 20.02 -33.07
CA HIS A 607 -11.15 19.18 -33.78
C HIS A 607 -11.80 18.22 -34.77
N TYR A 608 -13.08 17.90 -34.56
CA TYR A 608 -13.86 17.04 -35.44
C TYR A 608 -14.54 17.82 -36.58
N ILE A 609 -14.47 19.15 -36.57
CA ILE A 609 -15.08 20.03 -37.58
C ILE A 609 -14.08 20.94 -38.31
N THR A 610 -12.83 21.01 -37.83
CA THR A 610 -11.81 21.93 -38.36
C THR A 610 -10.60 21.13 -38.85
N TYR A 611 -10.09 21.49 -40.03
CA TYR A 611 -8.83 20.93 -40.53
C TYR A 611 -7.65 21.37 -39.65
N PHE A 612 -6.78 20.42 -39.30
CA PHE A 612 -5.58 20.70 -38.53
C PHE A 612 -4.51 21.34 -39.43
N TYR A 613 -4.10 22.57 -39.12
CA TYR A 613 -2.99 23.24 -39.78
C TYR A 613 -1.72 23.09 -38.93
N PRO A 614 -0.68 22.36 -39.41
CA PRO A 614 0.56 22.12 -38.67
C PRO A 614 1.42 23.36 -38.40
N GLU A 615 1.03 24.54 -38.90
CA GLU A 615 1.80 25.78 -38.73
C GLU A 615 1.89 26.23 -37.26
N ASN A 616 0.96 25.79 -36.40
CA ASN A 616 0.93 26.20 -35.00
C ASN A 616 1.36 25.13 -34.01
N LEU A 617 0.65 24.01 -33.94
CA LEU A 617 1.04 22.84 -33.14
C LEU A 617 1.45 21.75 -34.11
N SER A 618 2.40 20.90 -33.74
CA SER A 618 2.68 19.68 -34.51
C SER A 618 1.61 18.62 -34.24
N LEU A 619 1.57 17.57 -35.07
CA LEU A 619 0.67 16.43 -34.82
C LEU A 619 0.97 15.77 -33.47
N SER A 620 2.24 15.70 -33.08
CA SER A 620 2.59 15.12 -31.79
C SER A 620 2.10 15.99 -30.63
N ASP A 621 2.28 17.31 -30.72
CA ASP A 621 1.84 18.25 -29.68
C ASP A 621 0.33 18.21 -29.44
N ILE A 622 -0.46 18.14 -30.52
CA ILE A 622 -1.91 18.12 -30.37
C ILE A 622 -2.41 16.79 -29.82
N GLN A 623 -1.76 15.67 -30.20
CA GLN A 623 -2.06 14.36 -29.64
C GLN A 623 -1.77 14.30 -28.14
N PHE A 624 -0.72 14.98 -27.67
CA PHE A 624 -0.46 15.12 -26.24
C PHE A 624 -1.53 15.94 -25.51
N VAL A 625 -1.98 17.04 -26.11
CA VAL A 625 -3.11 17.81 -25.55
C VAL A 625 -4.38 16.95 -25.48
N PHE A 626 -4.67 16.16 -26.52
CA PHE A 626 -5.82 15.24 -26.50
C PHE A 626 -5.72 14.19 -25.41
N SER A 627 -4.54 13.61 -25.22
CA SER A 627 -4.33 12.56 -24.24
C SER A 627 -4.64 13.05 -22.82
N ILE A 628 -4.26 14.29 -22.50
CA ILE A 628 -4.62 14.95 -21.24
C ILE A 628 -6.14 15.16 -21.12
N LYS A 629 -6.77 15.70 -22.17
CA LYS A 629 -8.22 16.00 -22.16
C LYS A 629 -9.10 14.75 -22.10
N ASN A 630 -8.62 13.63 -22.65
CA ASN A 630 -9.33 12.35 -22.69
C ASN A 630 -8.97 11.42 -21.52
N HIS A 631 -8.08 11.82 -20.61
CA HIS A 631 -7.57 10.96 -19.53
C HIS A 631 -6.88 9.67 -20.04
N GLU A 632 -6.16 9.80 -21.15
CA GLU A 632 -5.38 8.73 -21.77
C GLU A 632 -3.89 9.04 -21.63
N ALA A 633 -3.21 8.36 -20.71
CA ALA A 633 -1.80 8.63 -20.45
C ALA A 633 -0.91 8.20 -21.62
N LEU A 634 -0.08 9.13 -22.11
CA LEU A 634 0.99 8.83 -23.06
C LEU A 634 2.30 8.48 -22.33
N PRO A 635 3.27 7.84 -23.02
CA PRO A 635 4.59 7.60 -22.46
C PRO A 635 5.26 8.91 -21.98
N PHE A 636 5.97 8.85 -20.86
CA PHE A 636 6.58 10.04 -20.24
C PHE A 636 7.63 10.74 -21.13
N ASP A 637 8.24 10.00 -22.06
CA ASP A 637 9.23 10.49 -23.03
C ASP A 637 8.63 10.83 -24.40
N TYR A 638 7.30 10.92 -24.48
CA TYR A 638 6.60 11.34 -25.68
C TYR A 638 7.11 12.72 -26.16
N LYS A 639 7.50 12.80 -27.43
CA LYS A 639 8.21 13.98 -27.98
C LYS A 639 7.24 15.14 -28.23
N LEU A 640 7.56 16.28 -27.62
CA LEU A 640 6.87 17.54 -27.84
C LEU A 640 7.76 18.47 -28.68
N GLU A 641 7.20 19.06 -29.73
CA GLU A 641 7.89 20.00 -30.61
C GLU A 641 7.71 21.44 -30.12
N ASN A 642 6.50 21.83 -29.71
CA ASN A 642 6.19 23.20 -29.30
C ASN A 642 5.49 23.27 -27.94
N VAL A 643 6.27 23.11 -26.87
CA VAL A 643 5.77 23.14 -25.49
C VAL A 643 5.13 24.48 -25.12
N GLU A 644 5.68 25.61 -25.58
CA GLU A 644 5.11 26.94 -25.32
C GLU A 644 3.64 27.03 -25.74
N LYS A 645 3.32 26.53 -26.94
CA LYS A 645 1.95 26.55 -27.44
C LYS A 645 1.07 25.52 -26.74
N ILE A 646 1.61 24.37 -26.34
CA ILE A 646 0.88 23.39 -25.50
C ILE A 646 0.43 24.06 -24.19
N MET A 647 1.31 24.82 -23.54
CA MET A 647 0.99 25.53 -22.30
C MET A 647 -0.18 26.52 -22.45
N THR A 648 -0.40 27.09 -23.65
CA THR A 648 -1.56 27.96 -23.92
C THR A 648 -2.89 27.21 -24.07
N LYS A 649 -2.85 25.88 -24.22
CA LYS A 649 -4.04 25.01 -24.40
C LYS A 649 -4.46 24.29 -23.12
N LEU A 650 -3.56 24.20 -22.16
CA LEU A 650 -3.80 23.56 -20.88
C LEU A 650 -4.29 24.56 -19.83
N VAL A 651 -5.12 24.10 -18.91
CA VAL A 651 -5.67 24.87 -17.80
C VAL A 651 -4.99 24.44 -16.50
N GLY A 652 -4.89 25.33 -15.52
CA GLY A 652 -4.16 25.08 -14.26
C GLY A 652 -4.53 23.78 -13.53
N SER A 653 -5.81 23.38 -13.55
CA SER A 653 -6.29 22.14 -12.93
C SER A 653 -5.75 20.87 -13.60
N GLU A 654 -5.40 20.94 -14.89
CA GLU A 654 -4.92 19.79 -15.67
C GLU A 654 -3.51 19.39 -15.24
N PHE A 655 -2.71 20.32 -14.72
CA PHE A 655 -1.37 20.05 -14.19
C PHE A 655 -1.33 19.22 -12.91
N LYS A 656 -2.50 18.82 -12.38
CA LYS A 656 -2.63 17.84 -11.29
C LYS A 656 -2.92 16.42 -11.79
N GLN A 657 -3.11 16.23 -13.10
CA GLN A 657 -3.51 14.98 -13.72
C GLN A 657 -2.31 14.09 -14.08
N ALA A 658 -2.47 12.77 -13.99
CA ALA A 658 -1.44 11.77 -14.32
C ALA A 658 -0.92 11.90 -15.76
N GLU A 659 -1.81 12.29 -16.68
CA GLU A 659 -1.58 12.37 -18.11
C GLU A 659 -0.66 13.52 -18.51
N VAL A 660 -0.53 14.56 -17.66
CA VAL A 660 0.37 15.70 -17.89
C VAL A 660 1.84 15.33 -17.69
N LEU A 661 2.14 14.22 -17.00
CA LEU A 661 3.50 13.81 -16.67
C LEU A 661 4.32 13.51 -17.94
N ASN A 662 5.09 14.51 -18.39
CA ASN A 662 5.98 14.42 -19.55
C ASN A 662 7.32 15.10 -19.28
N TYR A 663 8.42 14.45 -19.65
CA TYR A 663 9.77 14.94 -19.38
C TYR A 663 10.10 16.26 -20.09
N HIS A 664 9.66 16.42 -21.34
CA HIS A 664 9.88 17.66 -22.10
C HIS A 664 9.07 18.81 -21.52
N LEU A 665 7.81 18.55 -21.15
CA LEU A 665 6.93 19.54 -20.53
C LEU A 665 7.50 20.05 -19.21
N LEU A 666 7.87 19.15 -18.30
CA LEU A 666 8.37 19.54 -16.99
C LEU A 666 9.70 20.30 -17.07
N ASN A 667 10.63 19.87 -17.93
CA ASN A 667 11.87 20.62 -18.19
C ASN A 667 11.60 22.03 -18.70
N TYR A 668 10.66 22.20 -19.64
CA TYR A 668 10.29 23.51 -20.16
C TYR A 668 9.67 24.41 -19.08
N ILE A 669 8.77 23.87 -18.25
CA ILE A 669 8.18 24.59 -17.10
C ILE A 669 9.27 25.04 -16.14
N MET A 670 10.23 24.17 -15.81
CA MET A 670 11.35 24.50 -14.91
C MET A 670 12.27 25.60 -15.46
N GLU A 671 12.37 25.75 -16.77
CA GLU A 671 13.16 26.81 -17.42
C GLU A 671 12.49 28.18 -17.37
N HIS A 672 11.15 28.25 -17.22
CA HIS A 672 10.37 29.46 -17.34
C HIS A 672 9.71 29.86 -16.00
N PRO A 673 10.23 30.89 -15.29
CA PRO A 673 9.74 31.29 -13.96
C PRO A 673 8.25 31.67 -13.92
N GLY A 674 7.67 32.09 -15.05
CA GLY A 674 6.25 32.45 -15.15
C GLY A 674 5.28 31.28 -14.95
N TYR A 675 5.76 30.03 -14.97
CA TYR A 675 4.96 28.82 -14.81
C TYR A 675 5.11 28.13 -13.45
N GLN A 676 5.56 28.85 -12.42
CA GLN A 676 5.80 28.29 -11.09
C GLN A 676 4.57 27.59 -10.49
N SER A 677 3.37 28.14 -10.64
CA SER A 677 2.14 27.52 -10.12
C SER A 677 1.83 26.16 -10.76
N TYR A 678 2.18 25.98 -12.04
CA TYR A 678 2.02 24.71 -12.75
C TYR A 678 3.07 23.70 -12.32
N TYR A 679 4.31 24.16 -12.10
CA TYR A 679 5.36 23.35 -11.51
C TYR A 679 4.94 22.83 -10.13
N ASP A 680 4.46 23.70 -9.24
CA ASP A 680 4.03 23.33 -7.89
C ASP A 680 2.89 22.29 -7.93
N SER A 681 1.96 22.42 -8.88
CA SER A 681 0.87 21.45 -9.09
C SER A 681 1.38 20.06 -9.50
N ILE A 682 2.36 20.00 -10.41
CA ILE A 682 2.99 18.73 -10.83
C ILE A 682 3.77 18.12 -9.64
N ILE A 683 4.48 18.92 -8.85
CA ILE A 683 5.23 18.39 -7.70
C ILE A 683 4.27 17.85 -6.62
N GLU A 684 3.17 18.54 -6.34
CA GLU A 684 2.11 18.06 -5.43
C GLU A 684 1.56 16.71 -5.88
N GLN A 685 1.29 16.57 -7.18
CA GLN A 685 0.85 15.31 -7.77
C GLN A 685 1.92 14.19 -7.66
N LEU A 686 3.20 14.52 -7.88
CA LEU A 686 4.30 13.55 -7.75
C LEU A 686 4.52 13.09 -6.30
N ALA A 687 4.11 13.89 -5.31
CA ALA A 687 4.22 13.60 -3.88
C ALA A 687 3.11 12.67 -3.33
N ASN A 688 2.39 11.95 -4.19
CA ASN A 688 1.27 11.07 -3.79
C ASN A 688 1.65 9.60 -3.51
N GLY A 689 2.91 9.20 -3.75
CA GLY A 689 3.39 7.83 -3.52
C GLY A 689 2.86 6.76 -4.50
N SER A 690 2.17 7.17 -5.58
CA SER A 690 1.67 6.23 -6.59
C SER A 690 2.80 5.60 -7.42
N ALA A 691 2.58 4.38 -7.93
CA ALA A 691 3.57 3.69 -8.77
C ALA A 691 3.94 4.50 -10.03
N THR A 692 3.01 5.27 -10.59
CA THR A 692 3.22 6.16 -11.73
C THR A 692 4.17 7.30 -11.38
N SER A 693 3.92 8.00 -10.26
CA SER A 693 4.78 9.09 -9.76
C SER A 693 6.20 8.60 -9.47
N VAL A 694 6.33 7.44 -8.84
CA VAL A 694 7.63 6.83 -8.52
C VAL A 694 8.45 6.55 -9.78
N LYS A 695 7.83 5.88 -10.77
CA LYS A 695 8.48 5.62 -12.07
C LYS A 695 8.89 6.91 -12.76
N PHE A 696 8.04 7.94 -12.71
CA PHE A 696 8.34 9.24 -13.29
C PHE A 696 9.55 9.90 -12.62
N ILE A 697 9.57 10.01 -11.28
CA ILE A 697 10.67 10.61 -10.50
C ILE A 697 11.99 9.88 -10.78
N HIS A 698 11.97 8.56 -10.79
CA HIS A 698 13.16 7.73 -10.97
C HIS A 698 13.88 7.98 -12.30
N ILE A 699 13.13 8.13 -13.39
CA ILE A 699 13.71 8.40 -14.70
C ILE A 699 13.98 9.90 -14.89
N PHE A 700 13.08 10.77 -14.40
CA PHE A 700 13.20 12.21 -14.60
C PHE A 700 14.38 12.81 -13.82
N LYS A 701 14.79 12.25 -12.67
CA LYS A 701 15.95 12.75 -11.92
C LYS A 701 17.23 12.83 -12.77
N GLU A 702 17.39 11.94 -13.75
CA GLU A 702 18.54 11.91 -14.67
C GLU A 702 18.32 12.76 -15.93
N LYS A 703 17.07 13.12 -16.25
CA LYS A 703 16.71 13.94 -17.42
C LYS A 703 16.42 15.41 -17.07
N ALA A 704 16.35 15.76 -15.79
CA ALA A 704 15.96 17.09 -15.33
C ALA A 704 17.03 18.15 -15.65
N THR A 705 16.65 19.22 -16.34
CA THR A 705 17.56 20.35 -16.67
C THR A 705 18.05 21.08 -15.42
N LYS A 706 17.20 21.15 -14.38
CA LYS A 706 17.49 21.74 -13.07
C LYS A 706 17.35 20.70 -11.95
N LYS A 707 18.15 19.62 -12.00
CA LYS A 707 18.14 18.50 -11.02
C LYS A 707 18.05 18.96 -9.57
N ALA A 708 18.84 19.96 -9.17
CA ALA A 708 18.84 20.51 -7.82
C ALA A 708 17.48 21.05 -7.36
N ILE A 709 16.80 21.81 -8.23
CA ILE A 709 15.48 22.39 -7.91
C ILE A 709 14.42 21.28 -7.83
N PHE A 710 14.46 20.32 -8.76
CA PHE A 710 13.53 19.19 -8.77
C PHE A 710 13.60 18.37 -7.49
N ILE A 711 14.79 17.91 -7.11
CA ILE A 711 14.98 17.09 -5.90
C ILE A 711 14.59 17.86 -4.64
N ARG A 712 14.97 19.14 -4.53
CA ARG A 712 14.58 20.00 -3.40
C ARG A 712 13.05 20.11 -3.28
N SER A 713 12.35 20.32 -4.39
CA SER A 713 10.87 20.42 -4.40
C SER A 713 10.18 19.12 -4.02
N ILE A 714 10.67 17.97 -4.51
CA ILE A 714 10.13 16.65 -4.14
C ILE A 714 10.31 16.40 -2.64
N CYS A 715 11.53 16.61 -2.10
CA CYS A 715 11.78 16.40 -0.67
C CYS A 715 10.91 17.30 0.21
N LYS A 716 10.70 18.57 -0.20
CA LYS A 716 9.87 19.53 0.55
C LYS A 716 8.39 19.16 0.59
N ASN A 717 7.86 18.60 -0.49
CA ASN A 717 6.43 18.29 -0.60
C ASN A 717 6.10 16.83 -0.24
N TRP A 718 7.10 15.95 -0.14
CA TRP A 718 6.94 14.55 0.23
C TRP A 718 7.78 14.16 1.46
N ASN A 719 7.25 14.44 2.65
CA ASN A 719 7.94 14.18 3.92
C ASN A 719 8.22 12.69 4.22
N ASP A 720 7.60 11.75 3.49
CA ASP A 720 7.85 10.29 3.64
C ASP A 720 8.72 9.73 2.50
N PHE A 721 9.37 10.59 1.72
CA PHE A 721 10.10 10.20 0.52
C PHE A 721 11.25 9.22 0.81
N TRP A 722 12.07 9.47 1.83
CA TRP A 722 13.19 8.57 2.16
C TRP A 722 12.70 7.20 2.63
N ASN A 723 11.67 7.14 3.47
CA ASN A 723 11.07 5.86 3.88
C ASN A 723 10.56 5.06 2.70
N PHE A 724 9.96 5.73 1.72
CA PHE A 724 9.56 5.08 0.48
C PHE A 724 10.78 4.51 -0.25
N VAL A 725 11.83 5.31 -0.47
CA VAL A 725 13.06 4.89 -1.15
C VAL A 725 13.75 3.72 -0.43
N SER A 726 13.88 3.79 0.90
CA SER A 726 14.61 2.79 1.70
C SER A 726 13.83 1.47 1.86
N LEU A 727 12.54 1.54 2.20
CA LEU A 727 11.76 0.38 2.66
C LEU A 727 10.72 -0.14 1.66
N LYS A 728 10.11 0.74 0.85
CA LYS A 728 8.98 0.38 -0.03
C LYS A 728 9.40 0.19 -1.49
N SER A 729 10.52 0.76 -1.88
CA SER A 729 11.03 0.66 -3.24
C SER A 729 11.73 -0.67 -3.49
N SER A 730 11.80 -1.08 -4.76
CA SER A 730 12.60 -2.22 -5.21
C SER A 730 13.99 -1.78 -5.72
N TYR A 731 14.51 -0.64 -5.25
CA TYR A 731 15.78 -0.09 -5.69
C TYR A 731 16.96 -0.86 -5.11
N THR A 732 18.03 -0.95 -5.90
CA THR A 732 19.34 -1.46 -5.50
C THR A 732 20.02 -0.50 -4.52
N ASP A 733 21.00 -0.98 -3.77
CA ASP A 733 21.72 -0.13 -2.80
C ASP A 733 22.42 1.05 -3.48
N GLN A 734 23.00 0.84 -4.68
CA GLN A 734 23.56 1.93 -5.50
C GLN A 734 22.53 3.01 -5.86
N GLU A 735 21.31 2.61 -6.22
CA GLU A 735 20.25 3.58 -6.54
C GLU A 735 19.78 4.35 -5.30
N LYS A 736 19.76 3.70 -4.13
CA LYS A 736 19.47 4.36 -2.84
C LYS A 736 20.55 5.37 -2.49
N ASP A 737 21.81 5.04 -2.70
CA ASP A 737 22.95 5.94 -2.50
C ASP A 737 22.84 7.17 -3.42
N ASP A 738 22.49 6.99 -4.69
CA ASP A 738 22.27 8.11 -5.62
C ASP A 738 21.14 9.05 -5.15
N TYR A 739 20.10 8.52 -4.52
CA TYR A 739 19.03 9.33 -3.93
C TYR A 739 19.48 10.04 -2.66
N LEU A 740 20.25 9.36 -1.81
CA LEU A 740 20.81 9.94 -0.58
C LEU A 740 21.75 11.10 -0.90
N GLU A 741 22.61 10.94 -1.92
CA GLU A 741 23.48 12.01 -2.44
C GLU A 741 22.66 13.19 -2.93
N GLY A 742 21.61 12.94 -3.72
CA GLY A 742 20.71 14.00 -4.21
C GLY A 742 20.00 14.75 -3.08
N ILE A 743 19.53 14.03 -2.04
CA ILE A 743 18.89 14.62 -0.87
C ILE A 743 19.88 15.52 -0.13
N PHE A 744 21.09 15.03 0.16
CA PHE A 744 22.09 15.82 0.89
C PHE A 744 22.63 16.99 0.09
N ALA A 745 22.81 16.84 -1.21
CA ALA A 745 23.25 17.93 -2.07
C ALA A 745 22.21 19.06 -2.14
N TYR A 746 20.92 18.74 -2.25
CA TYR A 746 19.92 19.72 -2.70
C TYR A 746 18.78 20.04 -1.71
N ALA A 747 18.43 19.15 -0.78
CA ALA A 747 17.35 19.40 0.18
C ALA A 747 17.80 20.36 1.31
N GLU A 748 16.84 21.07 1.92
CA GLU A 748 17.09 21.92 3.08
C GLU A 748 17.24 21.06 4.35
N ILE A 749 18.06 21.51 5.31
CA ILE A 749 18.37 20.74 6.52
C ILE A 749 17.09 20.46 7.33
N GLU A 750 16.20 21.46 7.46
CA GLU A 750 14.90 21.29 8.13
C GLU A 750 14.03 20.22 7.47
N THR A 751 14.03 20.15 6.13
CA THR A 751 13.32 19.13 5.37
C THR A 751 13.92 17.74 5.59
N ILE A 752 15.25 17.62 5.59
CA ILE A 752 15.96 16.36 5.85
C ILE A 752 15.59 15.80 7.23
N ILE A 753 15.51 16.66 8.24
CA ILE A 753 15.10 16.27 9.61
C ILE A 753 13.64 15.81 9.63
N GLN A 754 12.74 16.54 8.96
CA GLN A 754 11.33 16.14 8.87
C GLN A 754 11.11 14.82 8.12
N MET A 755 12.05 14.43 7.24
CA MET A 755 12.01 13.17 6.51
C MET A 755 12.48 11.96 7.34
N ASP A 756 13.23 12.16 8.42
CA ASP A 756 13.70 11.06 9.28
C ASP A 756 12.60 10.54 10.22
N LYS A 757 11.55 9.97 9.64
CA LYS A 757 10.48 9.32 10.41
C LYS A 757 10.93 7.93 10.83
N ASN A 758 10.75 7.60 12.11
CA ASN A 758 11.15 6.34 12.73
C ASN A 758 12.66 6.04 12.62
N SER A 759 13.50 7.07 12.52
CA SER A 759 14.97 6.95 12.48
C SER A 759 15.52 6.13 11.29
N VAL A 760 14.77 6.02 10.20
CA VAL A 760 15.17 5.24 9.01
C VAL A 760 16.28 5.94 8.22
N LEU A 761 16.27 7.28 8.16
CA LEU A 761 17.33 8.05 7.52
C LEU A 761 18.58 8.06 8.38
N SER A 762 18.45 8.31 9.69
CA SER A 762 19.59 8.25 10.61
C SER A 762 20.25 6.86 10.63
N PHE A 763 19.46 5.78 10.61
CA PHE A 763 19.99 4.41 10.51
C PHE A 763 20.68 4.13 9.16
N ALA A 764 20.13 4.63 8.05
CA ALA A 764 20.78 4.45 6.75
C ALA A 764 22.12 5.20 6.67
N ILE A 765 22.22 6.37 7.32
CA ILE A 765 23.47 7.13 7.42
C ILE A 765 24.49 6.39 8.28
N SER A 766 24.09 5.86 9.44
CA SER A 766 25.03 5.20 10.37
C SER A 766 25.70 3.98 9.76
N LYS A 767 24.98 3.24 8.91
CA LYS A 767 25.48 2.04 8.21
C LYS A 767 26.14 2.31 6.87
N HIS A 768 26.22 3.55 6.41
CA HIS A 768 26.65 3.83 5.05
C HIS A 768 28.19 3.66 4.90
N PRO A 769 28.69 2.77 4.02
CA PRO A 769 30.09 2.35 3.98
C PRO A 769 31.07 3.46 3.58
N ASN A 770 30.61 4.54 2.95
CA ASN A 770 31.44 5.71 2.65
C ASN A 770 30.60 6.99 2.55
N ILE A 771 30.07 7.45 3.70
CA ILE A 771 29.21 8.64 3.77
C ILE A 771 29.87 9.93 3.21
N LEU A 772 31.21 9.98 3.21
CA LEU A 772 31.99 11.10 2.69
C LEU A 772 31.89 11.25 1.16
N LYS A 773 31.63 10.16 0.43
CA LYS A 773 31.37 10.23 -1.02
C LYS A 773 30.01 10.82 -1.36
N VAL A 774 29.07 10.81 -0.40
CA VAL A 774 27.66 11.20 -0.60
C VAL A 774 27.47 12.71 -0.49
N ASN A 775 28.50 13.49 -0.13
CA ASN A 775 28.36 14.94 0.00
C ASN A 775 29.65 15.72 -0.30
N ALA A 776 29.56 16.72 -1.18
CA ALA A 776 30.65 17.65 -1.49
C ALA A 776 30.78 18.82 -0.48
N ASN A 777 29.83 18.99 0.46
CA ASN A 777 29.85 20.03 1.48
C ASN A 777 29.86 19.43 2.90
N GLU A 778 31.05 19.38 3.50
CA GLU A 778 31.31 18.77 4.81
C GLU A 778 30.61 19.50 5.96
N ASP A 779 30.47 20.83 5.90
CA ASP A 779 29.81 21.62 6.96
C ASP A 779 28.32 21.28 7.06
N LYS A 780 27.66 21.12 5.90
CA LYS A 780 26.26 20.72 5.85
C LYS A 780 26.06 19.30 6.41
N LEU A 781 26.99 18.39 6.12
CA LEU A 781 26.95 17.02 6.67
C LEU A 781 27.07 17.05 8.19
N LYS A 782 28.04 17.80 8.73
CA LYS A 782 28.25 18.00 10.18
C LYS A 782 26.97 18.51 10.87
N GLU A 783 26.29 19.48 10.28
CA GLU A 783 25.02 20.00 10.81
C GLU A 783 23.87 18.97 10.76
N ILE A 784 23.77 18.19 9.67
CA ILE A 784 22.76 17.13 9.53
C ILE A 784 22.98 16.04 10.59
N LEU A 785 24.22 15.56 10.76
CA LEU A 785 24.57 14.52 11.72
C LEU A 785 24.23 14.95 13.16
N LEU A 786 24.54 16.20 13.52
CA LEU A 786 24.18 16.78 14.81
C LEU A 786 22.66 16.84 15.02
N LYS A 787 21.91 17.39 14.06
CA LYS A 787 20.47 17.60 14.22
C LYS A 787 19.65 16.31 14.17
N LEU A 788 20.10 15.30 13.42
CA LEU A 788 19.52 13.97 13.40
C LEU A 788 19.99 13.09 14.57
N ASN A 789 21.03 13.51 15.31
CA ASN A 789 21.68 12.73 16.35
C ASN A 789 22.06 11.31 15.86
N VAL A 790 22.70 11.24 14.69
CA VAL A 790 23.11 9.97 14.08
C VAL A 790 24.14 9.29 14.98
N LYS A 791 23.94 8.01 15.27
CA LYS A 791 24.86 7.19 16.05
C LYS A 791 25.50 6.15 15.13
N PHE A 792 26.78 6.36 14.80
CA PHE A 792 27.57 5.39 14.03
C PHE A 792 27.92 4.19 14.91
N ASP A 793 27.71 2.99 14.41
CA ASP A 793 28.08 1.75 15.09
C ASP A 793 29.42 1.16 14.62
N GLU A 794 29.97 1.67 13.52
CA GLU A 794 31.33 1.40 13.04
C GLU A 794 32.00 2.72 12.63
N LEU A 795 33.26 2.94 13.00
CA LEU A 795 34.00 4.17 12.70
C LEU A 795 35.20 3.97 11.75
N GLU A 796 35.52 2.73 11.37
CA GLU A 796 36.71 2.42 10.56
C GLU A 796 36.71 3.19 9.22
N HIS A 797 35.54 3.31 8.59
CA HIS A 797 35.37 4.01 7.32
C HIS A 797 35.54 5.54 7.41
N LEU A 798 35.56 6.12 8.62
CA LEU A 798 35.73 7.56 8.85
C LEU A 798 37.17 7.93 9.26
N ARG A 799 38.01 6.95 9.56
CA ARG A 799 39.33 7.11 10.23
C ARG A 799 40.26 8.16 9.62
N GLU A 800 40.22 8.32 8.30
CA GLU A 800 41.09 9.26 7.55
C GLU A 800 40.46 10.65 7.31
N ALA A 801 39.24 10.90 7.79
CA ALA A 801 38.49 12.11 7.51
C ALA A 801 38.48 13.11 8.69
N GLU A 802 38.45 14.42 8.39
CA GLU A 802 38.22 15.45 9.41
C GLU A 802 36.91 15.25 10.18
N LEU A 803 35.93 14.58 9.54
CA LEU A 803 34.66 14.19 10.14
C LEU A 803 34.81 13.24 11.34
N PHE A 804 35.86 12.41 11.41
CA PHE A 804 36.09 11.50 12.53
C PHE A 804 36.22 12.24 13.85
N ASN A 805 37.07 13.28 13.88
CA ASN A 805 37.26 14.09 15.08
C ASN A 805 35.96 14.78 15.51
N PHE A 806 35.15 15.23 14.54
CA PHE A 806 33.86 15.86 14.81
C PHE A 806 32.85 14.87 15.41
N VAL A 807 32.74 13.66 14.84
CA VAL A 807 31.87 12.59 15.35
C VAL A 807 32.23 12.21 16.78
N VAL A 808 33.54 12.09 17.08
CA VAL A 808 34.04 11.77 18.41
C VAL A 808 33.80 12.92 19.40
N GLN A 809 34.06 14.17 19.02
CA GLN A 809 33.86 15.35 19.89
C GLN A 809 32.39 15.62 20.23
N HIS A 810 31.47 15.25 19.36
CA HIS A 810 30.03 15.48 19.53
C HIS A 810 29.25 14.21 19.92
N ASN A 811 29.94 13.16 20.35
CA ASN A 811 29.33 11.92 20.85
C ASN A 811 28.38 11.25 19.82
N LEU A 812 28.68 11.32 18.52
CA LEU A 812 27.83 10.80 17.44
C LEU A 812 28.12 9.33 17.09
N TYR A 813 28.60 8.55 18.05
CA TYR A 813 28.91 7.12 17.90
C TYR A 813 28.19 6.31 18.98
N GLU A 814 27.88 5.06 18.68
CA GLU A 814 27.40 4.09 19.67
C GLU A 814 28.56 3.57 20.51
N ILE A 815 28.33 3.35 21.80
CA ILE A 815 29.31 2.73 22.69
C ILE A 815 29.31 1.23 22.43
N ASN A 816 30.26 0.77 21.61
CA ASN A 816 30.48 -0.64 21.34
C ASN A 816 31.99 -0.92 21.14
N LYS A 817 32.34 -2.19 20.94
CA LYS A 817 33.73 -2.63 20.82
C LYS A 817 34.41 -2.04 19.58
N ASP A 818 33.73 -2.04 18.44
CA ASP A 818 34.30 -1.61 17.15
C ASP A 818 34.53 -0.09 17.10
N THR A 819 33.60 0.72 17.62
CA THR A 819 33.78 2.19 17.65
C THR A 819 34.89 2.60 18.60
N LEU A 820 34.92 2.04 19.81
CA LEU A 820 35.91 2.37 20.82
C LEU A 820 37.31 1.84 20.45
N SER A 821 37.44 0.69 19.79
CA SER A 821 38.75 0.20 19.34
C SER A 821 39.39 1.19 18.36
N VAL A 822 38.61 1.69 17.40
CA VAL A 822 39.08 2.66 16.39
C VAL A 822 39.46 3.99 17.05
N ILE A 823 38.65 4.48 17.99
CA ILE A 823 38.95 5.70 18.77
C ILE A 823 40.25 5.56 19.58
N LEU A 824 40.47 4.39 20.18
CA LEU A 824 41.64 4.09 21.01
C LEU A 824 42.86 3.60 20.20
N LYS A 825 42.86 3.76 18.87
CA LYS A 825 43.95 3.36 17.95
C LYS A 825 44.20 1.85 17.88
N ASP A 826 43.14 1.10 17.63
CA ASP A 826 43.11 -0.36 17.43
C ASP A 826 43.46 -1.17 18.71
N GLU A 827 43.14 -0.62 19.88
CA GLU A 827 43.24 -1.38 21.14
C GLU A 827 42.16 -2.47 21.14
N LEU A 828 42.60 -3.74 21.11
CA LEU A 828 41.69 -4.89 21.06
C LEU A 828 41.04 -5.21 22.41
N ASN A 829 41.69 -4.80 23.51
CA ASN A 829 41.22 -5.07 24.86
C ASN A 829 40.64 -3.82 25.52
N ILE A 830 39.38 -3.53 25.19
CA ILE A 830 38.69 -2.33 25.65
C ILE A 830 38.15 -2.56 27.06
N THR A 831 38.87 -1.98 28.01
CA THR A 831 38.58 -1.95 29.45
C THR A 831 38.30 -0.52 29.89
N TYR A 832 37.64 -0.32 31.04
CA TYR A 832 37.45 1.03 31.58
C TYR A 832 38.80 1.70 31.87
N ALA A 833 39.78 0.93 32.36
CA ALA A 833 41.18 1.35 32.50
C ALA A 833 41.79 1.83 31.16
N SER A 834 41.55 1.11 30.06
CA SER A 834 42.06 1.51 28.74
C SER A 834 41.46 2.82 28.23
N ILE A 835 40.17 3.07 28.52
CA ILE A 835 39.49 4.32 28.15
C ILE A 835 40.06 5.50 28.94
N LYS A 836 40.25 5.35 30.25
CA LYS A 836 40.88 6.41 31.08
C LYS A 836 42.33 6.68 30.66
N ARG A 837 43.05 5.65 30.20
CA ARG A 837 44.46 5.74 29.85
C ARG A 837 44.72 6.33 28.46
N PHE A 838 43.94 5.93 27.46
CA PHE A 838 44.18 6.25 26.05
C PHE A 838 43.09 7.11 25.41
N GLY A 839 41.92 7.22 26.04
CA GLY A 839 40.80 8.02 25.56
C GLY A 839 41.05 9.52 25.64
N GLN A 840 40.43 10.26 24.73
CA GLN A 840 40.39 11.72 24.80
C GLN A 840 39.33 12.16 25.82
N GLN A 841 39.45 13.36 26.40
CA GLN A 841 38.51 13.85 27.42
C GLN A 841 37.02 13.72 27.00
N PRO A 842 36.60 14.09 25.78
CA PRO A 842 35.19 13.93 25.37
C PRO A 842 34.71 12.47 25.37
N VAL A 843 35.61 11.52 25.06
CA VAL A 843 35.30 10.08 25.07
C VAL A 843 35.14 9.58 26.48
N ILE A 844 36.03 10.01 27.39
CA ILE A 844 35.95 9.68 28.81
C ILE A 844 34.64 10.22 29.39
N ASP A 845 34.33 11.49 29.12
CA ASP A 845 33.09 12.14 29.60
C ASP A 845 31.84 11.43 29.05
N TYR A 846 31.83 11.06 27.75
CA TYR A 846 30.69 10.38 27.14
C TYR A 846 30.46 8.98 27.69
N VAL A 847 31.53 8.22 27.90
CA VAL A 847 31.48 6.90 28.54
C VAL A 847 31.05 7.03 30.00
N ASP A 848 31.54 8.04 30.72
CA ASP A 848 31.17 8.32 32.10
C ASP A 848 29.68 8.71 32.23
N GLU A 849 29.14 9.50 31.30
CA GLU A 849 27.71 9.84 31.24
C GLU A 849 26.82 8.62 30.90
N ASN A 850 27.35 7.63 30.18
CA ASN A 850 26.62 6.45 29.69
C ASN A 850 27.21 5.14 30.21
N ILE A 851 27.68 5.15 31.46
CA ILE A 851 28.48 4.07 32.03
C ILE A 851 27.74 2.74 32.08
N ASP A 852 26.43 2.74 32.34
CA ASP A 852 25.56 1.57 32.29
C ASP A 852 25.62 0.85 30.94
N THR A 853 25.63 1.62 29.85
CA THR A 853 25.68 1.09 28.48
C THR A 853 27.05 0.51 28.20
N PHE A 854 28.11 1.23 28.57
CA PHE A 854 29.49 0.75 28.44
C PHE A 854 29.68 -0.60 29.15
N VAL A 855 29.24 -0.70 30.40
CA VAL A 855 29.38 -1.92 31.18
C VAL A 855 28.59 -3.07 30.56
N LYS A 856 27.32 -2.84 30.19
CA LYS A 856 26.46 -3.88 29.62
C LYS A 856 26.96 -4.40 28.27
N VAL A 857 27.39 -3.51 27.38
CA VAL A 857 27.72 -3.85 25.99
C VAL A 857 29.16 -4.33 25.85
N ILE A 858 30.10 -3.77 26.63
CA ILE A 858 31.54 -4.02 26.45
C ILE A 858 32.12 -4.79 27.63
N LEU A 859 31.93 -4.29 28.86
CA LEU A 859 32.58 -4.93 30.01
C LEU A 859 32.02 -6.32 30.24
N LEU A 860 30.70 -6.53 30.25
CA LEU A 860 30.08 -7.84 30.48
C LEU A 860 30.21 -8.84 29.32
N ASP A 861 30.78 -8.44 28.18
CA ASP A 861 31.07 -9.33 27.06
C ASP A 861 32.09 -10.42 27.47
N GLU A 862 31.90 -11.65 26.99
CA GLU A 862 32.73 -12.81 27.29
C GLU A 862 34.17 -12.65 26.75
N GLU A 863 34.34 -11.89 25.66
CA GLU A 863 35.65 -11.68 25.02
C GLU A 863 36.55 -10.66 25.74
N THR A 864 35.99 -9.81 26.63
CA THR A 864 36.74 -8.72 27.27
C THR A 864 37.58 -9.26 28.44
N HIS A 865 38.91 -9.14 28.34
CA HIS A 865 39.87 -9.65 29.34
C HIS A 865 39.73 -8.94 30.70
N ALA A 866 40.42 -9.48 31.72
CA ALA A 866 40.34 -9.03 33.11
C ALA A 866 40.60 -7.52 33.28
N GLU A 867 39.61 -6.82 33.82
CA GLU A 867 39.71 -5.43 34.27
C GLU A 867 40.61 -5.37 35.52
N PRO A 868 41.55 -4.40 35.63
CA PRO A 868 42.32 -4.20 36.85
C PRO A 868 41.42 -3.90 38.05
N GLU A 869 41.83 -4.37 39.24
CA GLU A 869 41.07 -4.18 40.48
C GLU A 869 40.78 -2.71 40.79
N GLU A 870 41.75 -1.81 40.60
CA GLU A 870 41.57 -0.36 40.85
C GLU A 870 40.41 0.23 40.03
N SER A 871 40.36 -0.09 38.74
CA SER A 871 39.31 0.39 37.83
C SER A 871 37.97 -0.30 38.07
N LEU A 872 37.99 -1.57 38.50
CA LEU A 872 36.80 -2.30 38.90
C LEU A 872 36.18 -1.73 40.18
N LEU A 873 36.99 -1.40 41.18
CA LEU A 873 36.54 -0.76 42.42
C LEU A 873 35.95 0.63 42.15
N GLU A 874 36.56 1.41 41.26
CA GLU A 874 36.01 2.71 40.82
C GLU A 874 34.60 2.55 40.23
N LEU A 875 34.38 1.53 39.40
CA LEU A 875 33.06 1.24 38.81
C LEU A 875 32.05 0.77 39.85
N LEU A 876 32.42 -0.18 40.70
CA LEU A 876 31.51 -0.78 41.69
C LEU A 876 31.09 0.22 42.79
N ASN A 877 31.97 1.14 43.16
CA ASN A 877 31.69 2.18 44.15
C ASN A 877 30.96 3.40 43.59
N ARG A 878 30.75 3.47 42.27
CA ARG A 878 30.06 4.60 41.65
C ARG A 878 28.58 4.61 42.02
N GLU A 879 28.09 5.72 42.57
CA GLU A 879 26.67 5.86 42.96
C GLU A 879 25.72 5.85 41.75
N GLY A 880 26.19 6.33 40.59
CA GLY A 880 25.36 6.44 39.38
C GLY A 880 25.24 5.15 38.55
N LEU A 881 25.91 4.06 38.92
CA LEU A 881 25.83 2.77 38.22
C LEU A 881 24.72 1.93 38.85
N ASP A 882 23.79 1.42 38.04
CA ASP A 882 22.66 0.65 38.55
C ASP A 882 23.11 -0.61 39.33
N LYS A 883 22.39 -0.93 40.41
CA LYS A 883 22.73 -2.04 41.30
C LYS A 883 22.79 -3.36 40.55
N GLU A 884 21.83 -3.67 39.68
CA GLU A 884 21.79 -4.94 38.94
C GLU A 884 23.02 -5.11 38.04
N ILE A 885 23.53 -3.99 37.50
CA ILE A 885 24.76 -3.98 36.69
C ILE A 885 25.98 -4.28 37.54
N LYS A 886 26.08 -3.69 38.74
CA LYS A 886 27.15 -3.99 39.69
C LYS A 886 27.16 -5.47 40.08
N GLU A 887 25.99 -6.07 40.33
CA GLU A 887 25.89 -7.51 40.62
C GLU A 887 26.36 -8.36 39.42
N ALA A 888 25.95 -7.99 38.20
CA ALA A 888 26.34 -8.68 36.98
C ALA A 888 27.85 -8.64 36.71
N ILE A 889 28.52 -7.53 37.03
CA ILE A 889 29.98 -7.41 36.93
C ILE A 889 30.65 -8.46 37.82
N VAL A 890 30.21 -8.56 39.08
CA VAL A 890 30.78 -9.49 40.07
C VAL A 890 30.56 -10.96 39.64
N MET A 891 29.39 -11.29 39.11
CA MET A 891 29.10 -12.65 38.63
C MET A 891 29.99 -13.05 37.44
N ASN A 892 30.12 -12.18 36.44
CA ASN A 892 30.74 -12.51 35.16
C ASN A 892 32.25 -12.33 35.11
N LYS A 893 32.84 -11.42 35.90
CA LYS A 893 34.28 -11.14 35.86
C LYS A 893 35.06 -11.87 36.94
N SER A 894 36.17 -12.48 36.52
CA SER A 894 37.09 -13.21 37.39
C SER A 894 38.10 -12.26 38.03
N VAL A 895 37.67 -11.47 39.01
CA VAL A 895 38.57 -10.67 39.85
C VAL A 895 38.28 -11.00 41.31
N ALA A 896 39.35 -11.21 42.09
CA ALA A 896 39.27 -11.42 43.53
C ALA A 896 39.60 -10.11 44.22
N ILE A 897 38.60 -9.49 44.83
CA ILE A 897 38.77 -8.25 45.62
C ILE A 897 39.69 -8.57 46.80
N THR A 898 40.74 -7.76 46.97
CA THR A 898 41.77 -7.95 47.99
C THR A 898 41.28 -7.53 49.37
N ASP A 899 40.69 -6.34 49.49
CA ASP A 899 40.07 -5.82 50.71
C ASP A 899 38.60 -5.48 50.48
N ILE A 900 37.69 -6.12 51.23
CA ILE A 900 36.24 -5.87 51.11
C ILE A 900 35.87 -4.44 51.53
N SER A 901 36.68 -3.81 52.38
CA SER A 901 36.43 -2.48 52.95
C SER A 901 36.54 -1.38 51.90
N ASP A 902 37.28 -1.64 50.82
CA ASP A 902 37.40 -0.74 49.67
C ASP A 902 36.17 -0.80 48.75
N LEU A 903 35.22 -1.70 49.02
CA LEU A 903 33.97 -1.87 48.28
C LEU A 903 32.77 -1.35 49.08
N VAL A 904 31.79 -0.78 48.40
CA VAL A 904 30.49 -0.41 49.00
C VAL A 904 29.78 -1.61 49.64
N ASN A 905 29.30 -1.45 50.88
CA ASN A 905 28.70 -2.53 51.70
C ASN A 905 27.54 -3.26 51.02
N GLU A 906 26.81 -2.60 50.11
CA GLU A 906 25.67 -3.20 49.39
C GLU A 906 26.04 -4.43 48.55
N LEU A 907 27.30 -4.55 48.13
CA LEU A 907 27.80 -5.64 47.28
C LEU A 907 28.49 -6.76 48.06
N TRP A 908 28.78 -6.57 49.35
CA TRP A 908 29.58 -7.52 50.15
C TRP A 908 28.98 -8.93 50.16
N SER A 909 27.66 -9.02 50.31
CA SER A 909 26.93 -10.29 50.30
C SER A 909 27.10 -11.06 48.98
N ILE A 910 27.18 -10.37 47.85
CA ILE A 910 27.26 -10.95 46.50
C ILE A 910 28.67 -11.42 46.22
N VAL A 911 29.68 -10.59 46.54
CA VAL A 911 31.08 -10.95 46.34
C VAL A 911 31.45 -12.19 47.15
N ILE A 912 30.93 -12.33 48.38
CA ILE A 912 31.12 -13.52 49.21
C ILE A 912 30.39 -14.73 48.61
N ARG A 913 29.12 -14.57 48.21
CA ARG A 913 28.34 -15.65 47.59
C ARG A 913 29.01 -16.22 46.33
N GLU A 914 29.50 -15.36 45.46
CA GLU A 914 30.14 -15.75 44.18
C GLU A 914 31.62 -16.10 44.33
N ASN A 915 32.17 -16.06 45.55
CA ASN A 915 33.57 -16.32 45.86
C ASN A 915 34.55 -15.43 45.06
N ARG A 916 34.23 -14.13 44.96
CA ARG A 916 35.01 -13.09 44.23
C ARG A 916 35.86 -12.23 45.15
N ILE A 917 36.24 -12.77 46.30
CA ILE A 917 37.05 -12.09 47.32
C ILE A 917 38.19 -12.99 47.75
N VAL A 918 39.34 -12.38 48.08
CA VAL A 918 40.47 -13.10 48.65
C VAL A 918 40.08 -13.66 50.03
N ALA A 919 40.26 -14.97 50.21
CA ALA A 919 40.00 -15.67 51.46
C ALA A 919 41.06 -15.32 52.52
N SER A 920 40.83 -14.20 53.21
CA SER A 920 41.65 -13.68 54.29
C SER A 920 40.81 -13.44 55.55
N TRP A 921 41.42 -13.59 56.72
CA TRP A 921 40.73 -13.29 57.98
C TRP A 921 40.26 -11.84 58.10
N PRO A 922 41.03 -10.81 57.68
CA PRO A 922 40.53 -9.43 57.66
C PRO A 922 39.21 -9.27 56.90
N ASN A 923 39.07 -9.89 55.71
CA ASN A 923 37.84 -9.84 54.92
C ASN A 923 36.66 -10.55 55.59
N VAL A 924 36.92 -11.72 56.18
CA VAL A 924 35.92 -12.49 56.93
C VAL A 924 35.44 -11.71 58.16
N ILE A 925 36.35 -11.05 58.87
CA ILE A 925 36.04 -10.27 60.08
C ILE A 925 35.32 -8.96 59.72
N ALA A 926 35.72 -8.27 58.65
CA ALA A 926 35.04 -7.09 58.15
C ALA A 926 33.56 -7.40 57.84
N TYR A 927 33.31 -8.48 57.08
CA TYR A 927 31.94 -8.91 56.77
C TYR A 927 31.15 -9.36 58.02
N PHE A 928 31.80 -10.08 58.94
CA PHE A 928 31.21 -10.48 60.21
C PHE A 928 30.77 -9.28 61.06
N ASN A 929 31.60 -8.23 61.12
CA ASN A 929 31.30 -7.01 61.86
C ASN A 929 30.10 -6.23 61.28
N ASP A 930 29.94 -6.21 59.96
CA ASP A 930 28.80 -5.55 59.28
C ASP A 930 27.48 -6.34 59.46
N ASN A 931 27.55 -7.66 59.67
CA ASN A 931 26.40 -8.55 59.84
C ASN A 931 26.11 -8.89 61.31
N ASP A 932 26.03 -7.85 62.16
CA ASP A 932 25.71 -7.95 63.59
C ASP A 932 26.59 -8.94 64.37
N LYS A 933 27.82 -9.20 63.91
CA LYS A 933 28.74 -10.19 64.49
C LYS A 933 28.12 -11.59 64.53
N THR A 934 27.48 -11.99 63.45
CA THR A 934 26.93 -13.34 63.27
C THR A 934 27.45 -14.00 61.99
N ILE A 935 27.61 -15.33 62.02
CA ILE A 935 27.99 -16.09 60.83
C ILE A 935 26.73 -16.35 60.00
N THR A 936 26.54 -15.54 58.96
CA THR A 936 25.43 -15.70 58.02
C THR A 936 25.61 -16.97 57.17
N ASN A 937 24.52 -17.48 56.58
CA ASN A 937 24.60 -18.64 55.67
C ASN A 937 25.56 -18.42 54.49
N LEU A 938 25.68 -17.18 53.99
CA LEU A 938 26.65 -16.84 52.93
C LEU A 938 28.09 -17.02 53.40
N LEU A 939 28.38 -16.59 54.63
CA LEU A 939 29.70 -16.80 55.22
C LEU A 939 29.95 -18.28 55.52
N VAL A 940 28.93 -19.04 55.93
CA VAL A 940 29.02 -20.50 56.07
C VAL A 940 29.42 -21.16 54.75
N ASP A 941 28.76 -20.81 53.65
CA ASP A 941 29.06 -21.38 52.34
C ASP A 941 30.50 -21.02 51.90
N PHE A 942 30.91 -19.78 52.12
CA PHE A 942 32.27 -19.30 51.86
C PHE A 942 33.33 -20.05 52.69
N LEU A 943 33.07 -20.26 53.98
CA LEU A 943 33.92 -21.02 54.90
C LEU A 943 33.91 -22.52 54.60
N ASN A 944 32.82 -23.05 54.04
CA ASN A 944 32.74 -24.44 53.63
C ASN A 944 33.46 -24.72 52.30
N TYR A 945 33.72 -23.68 51.50
CA TYR A 945 34.38 -23.83 50.21
C TYR A 945 35.82 -24.36 50.38
N PRO A 946 36.19 -25.50 49.75
CA PRO A 946 37.45 -26.18 50.05
C PRO A 946 38.73 -25.36 49.82
N ALA A 947 38.73 -24.41 48.89
CA ALA A 947 39.88 -23.55 48.65
C ALA A 947 40.01 -22.47 49.75
N ASN A 948 38.90 -21.86 50.15
CA ASN A 948 38.88 -20.75 51.10
C ASN A 948 39.27 -21.22 52.49
N ARG A 949 38.71 -22.35 52.96
CA ARG A 949 39.08 -22.92 54.27
C ARG A 949 40.55 -23.28 54.38
N ARG A 950 41.16 -23.78 53.29
CA ARG A 950 42.59 -24.09 53.27
C ARG A 950 43.44 -22.83 53.29
N GLU A 951 43.00 -21.77 52.63
CA GLU A 951 43.73 -20.49 52.64
C GLU A 951 43.66 -19.84 54.03
N LEU A 952 42.48 -19.79 54.63
CA LEU A 952 42.26 -19.26 55.98
C LEU A 952 43.03 -20.05 57.04
N ALA A 953 43.10 -21.38 56.91
CA ALA A 953 43.83 -22.23 57.86
C ALA A 953 45.35 -22.04 57.84
N LYS A 954 45.92 -21.31 56.86
CA LYS A 954 47.36 -21.01 56.83
C LYS A 954 47.77 -20.00 57.91
N ASN A 955 46.87 -19.12 58.32
CA ASN A 955 47.14 -18.02 59.26
C ASN A 955 46.27 -18.21 60.50
N GLN A 956 46.86 -18.06 61.68
CA GLN A 956 46.10 -18.15 62.93
C GLN A 956 45.43 -16.82 63.26
N LEU A 957 44.22 -16.86 63.81
CA LEU A 957 43.51 -15.65 64.26
C LEU A 957 44.29 -14.90 65.35
N ASP A 958 45.04 -15.60 66.21
CA ASP A 958 45.84 -15.01 67.30
C ASP A 958 47.07 -14.24 66.78
N GLU A 959 47.41 -14.35 65.49
CA GLU A 959 48.51 -13.61 64.85
C GLU A 959 48.07 -12.25 64.27
N LEU A 960 46.78 -11.90 64.35
CA LEU A 960 46.22 -10.65 63.85
C LEU A 960 46.26 -9.56 64.93
N ASP A 961 47.39 -8.85 65.02
CA ASP A 961 47.62 -7.81 66.04
C ASP A 961 46.70 -6.56 65.91
N ASP A 962 46.18 -6.29 64.72
CA ASP A 962 45.39 -5.09 64.41
C ASP A 962 43.89 -5.20 64.73
N ILE A 963 43.43 -6.34 65.24
CA ILE A 963 42.00 -6.62 65.50
C ILE A 963 41.76 -6.84 66.99
N ASP A 964 40.69 -6.24 67.53
CA ASP A 964 40.31 -6.39 68.93
C ASP A 964 40.11 -7.87 69.31
N ARG A 965 40.77 -8.29 70.39
CA ARG A 965 40.71 -9.68 70.87
C ARG A 965 39.30 -10.18 71.13
N ASP A 966 38.41 -9.31 71.62
CA ASP A 966 37.01 -9.63 71.86
C ASP A 966 36.30 -10.06 70.56
N ILE A 967 36.64 -9.48 69.42
CA ILE A 967 36.08 -9.83 68.10
C ILE A 967 36.61 -11.20 67.65
N LEU A 968 37.90 -11.45 67.86
CA LEU A 968 38.53 -12.74 67.55
C LEU A 968 37.95 -13.88 68.40
N GLU A 969 37.65 -13.62 69.67
CA GLU A 969 36.95 -14.55 70.57
C GLU A 969 35.52 -14.82 70.10
N LEU A 970 34.77 -13.76 69.75
CA LEU A 970 33.39 -13.88 69.25
C LEU A 970 33.31 -14.69 67.95
N ILE A 971 34.14 -14.38 66.95
CA ILE A 971 34.09 -15.11 65.68
C ILE A 971 34.54 -16.56 65.84
N SER A 972 35.53 -16.82 66.70
CA SER A 972 35.96 -18.20 67.02
C SER A 972 34.84 -18.98 67.69
N ASP A 973 34.14 -18.37 68.65
CA ASP A 973 33.00 -18.99 69.35
C ASP A 973 31.83 -19.29 68.40
N GLU A 974 31.50 -18.35 67.53
CA GLU A 974 30.45 -18.53 66.51
C GLU A 974 30.81 -19.64 65.51
N ILE A 975 32.07 -19.74 65.06
CA ILE A 975 32.53 -20.85 64.18
C ILE A 975 32.36 -22.20 64.88
N ILE A 976 32.70 -22.28 66.17
CA ILE A 976 32.56 -23.50 66.98
C ILE A 976 31.10 -23.92 67.11
N LYS A 977 30.19 -22.97 67.34
CA LYS A 977 28.76 -23.23 67.55
C LYS A 977 27.96 -23.42 66.26
N CYS A 978 28.41 -22.88 65.14
CA CYS A 978 27.64 -22.88 63.90
C CYS A 978 27.56 -24.28 63.26
N GLU A 979 26.47 -25.02 63.48
CA GLU A 979 26.28 -26.39 62.98
C GLU A 979 26.37 -26.55 61.45
N ASN A 980 26.05 -25.48 60.70
CA ASN A 980 26.05 -25.51 59.24
C ASN A 980 27.47 -25.54 58.62
N ILE A 981 28.51 -25.19 59.39
CA ILE A 981 29.89 -25.45 58.97
C ILE A 981 30.12 -26.96 59.00
N THR A 982 30.39 -27.58 57.86
CA THR A 982 30.54 -29.04 57.81
C THR A 982 31.71 -29.49 58.68
N ASP A 983 31.64 -30.71 59.24
CA ASP A 983 32.71 -31.23 60.09
C ASP A 983 34.07 -31.23 59.37
N GLU A 984 34.10 -31.50 58.05
CA GLU A 984 35.32 -31.44 57.25
C GLU A 984 35.89 -30.02 57.15
N SER A 985 35.02 -29.01 57.09
CA SER A 985 35.47 -27.62 57.08
C SER A 985 35.96 -27.18 58.44
N PHE A 986 35.24 -27.57 59.49
CA PHE A 986 35.61 -27.28 60.86
C PHE A 986 36.94 -27.94 61.25
N GLU A 987 37.21 -29.16 60.79
CA GLU A 987 38.50 -29.84 60.98
C GLU A 987 39.69 -29.04 60.43
N VAL A 988 39.51 -28.35 59.31
CA VAL A 988 40.55 -27.50 58.72
C VAL A 988 40.61 -26.13 59.41
N LEU A 989 39.46 -25.48 59.61
CA LEU A 989 39.38 -24.13 60.18
C LEU A 989 39.76 -24.09 61.66
N SER A 990 39.54 -25.17 62.41
CA SER A 990 39.87 -25.24 63.84
C SER A 990 41.38 -25.15 64.11
N LEU A 991 42.24 -25.34 63.11
CA LEU A 991 43.68 -25.08 63.22
C LEU A 991 44.01 -23.58 63.30
N SER A 992 43.11 -22.73 62.82
CA SER A 992 43.28 -21.27 62.76
C SER A 992 42.49 -20.49 63.81
N ILE A 993 41.53 -21.10 64.50
CA ILE A 993 40.74 -20.42 65.55
C ILE A 993 41.48 -20.31 66.88
N LEU A 994 40.97 -19.46 67.78
CA LEU A 994 41.56 -19.25 69.10
C LEU A 994 41.51 -20.50 69.99
N ARG A 995 42.51 -20.62 70.88
CA ARG A 995 42.58 -21.66 71.91
C ARG A 995 41.84 -21.25 73.17
N TRP A 996 41.20 -22.21 73.82
CA TRP A 996 40.31 -21.97 74.97
C TRP A 996 40.79 -22.66 76.24
N ASN A 997 41.04 -21.88 77.29
CA ASN A 997 41.34 -22.38 78.63
C ASN A 997 40.11 -22.93 79.37
N SER A 998 38.92 -22.49 78.98
CA SER A 998 37.63 -22.96 79.49
C SER A 998 36.57 -22.68 78.44
N TYR A 999 35.83 -23.70 78.00
CA TYR A 999 34.77 -23.56 77.01
C TYR A 999 33.50 -24.33 77.41
N PRO A 1000 32.29 -23.74 77.29
CA PRO A 1000 31.04 -24.43 77.52
C PRO A 1000 30.75 -25.39 76.37
N MET A 1001 30.76 -26.70 76.63
CA MET A 1001 30.62 -27.72 75.59
C MET A 1001 29.18 -28.23 75.44
N GLU A 1002 28.23 -27.68 76.21
CA GLU A 1002 26.84 -28.09 76.17
C GLU A 1002 26.22 -27.82 74.78
N GLY A 1003 25.68 -28.87 74.16
CA GLY A 1003 25.00 -28.78 72.85
C GLY A 1003 25.89 -29.00 71.63
N LEU A 1004 27.21 -29.16 71.79
CA LEU A 1004 28.10 -29.51 70.67
C LEU A 1004 28.00 -30.99 70.28
N SER A 1005 28.40 -31.33 69.04
CA SER A 1005 28.49 -32.72 68.60
C SER A 1005 29.79 -33.38 69.09
N GLU A 1006 29.74 -34.68 69.42
CA GLU A 1006 30.93 -35.44 69.86
C GLU A 1006 32.07 -35.35 68.84
N LYS A 1007 31.74 -35.36 67.53
CA LYS A 1007 32.72 -35.27 66.46
C LYS A 1007 33.45 -33.93 66.44
N ARG A 1008 32.74 -32.80 66.60
CA ARG A 1008 33.36 -31.47 66.70
C ARG A 1008 34.24 -31.34 67.93
N VAL A 1009 33.75 -31.79 69.07
CA VAL A 1009 34.50 -31.75 70.34
C VAL A 1009 35.77 -32.60 70.22
N ARG A 1010 35.69 -33.79 69.60
CA ARG A 1010 36.85 -34.63 69.29
C ARG A 1010 37.86 -33.90 68.40
N THR A 1011 37.42 -33.26 67.32
CA THR A 1011 38.27 -32.46 66.43
C THR A 1011 38.95 -31.30 67.18
N MET A 1012 38.24 -30.61 68.06
CA MET A 1012 38.82 -29.53 68.89
C MET A 1012 39.90 -30.03 69.84
N VAL A 1013 39.71 -31.22 70.41
CA VAL A 1013 40.76 -31.89 71.21
C VAL A 1013 41.96 -32.19 70.30
N GLU A 1014 41.75 -32.93 69.20
CA GLU A 1014 42.80 -33.34 68.24
C GLU A 1014 43.62 -32.18 67.66
N ASN A 1015 43.00 -31.04 67.40
CA ASN A 1015 43.67 -29.84 66.89
C ASN A 1015 44.22 -28.91 68.00
N ASN A 1016 44.21 -29.35 69.27
CA ASN A 1016 44.68 -28.57 70.43
C ASN A 1016 43.98 -27.21 70.61
N VAL A 1017 42.70 -27.13 70.25
CA VAL A 1017 41.87 -25.93 70.50
C VAL A 1017 41.57 -25.81 71.98
N PHE A 1018 41.32 -26.92 72.68
CA PHE A 1018 41.17 -26.92 74.13
C PHE A 1018 42.53 -27.03 74.81
N CYS A 1019 42.86 -26.04 75.65
CA CYS A 1019 44.02 -26.14 76.52
C CYS A 1019 43.78 -27.23 77.58
N SER A 1020 44.86 -27.91 77.99
CA SER A 1020 44.84 -28.93 79.04
C SER A 1020 44.64 -28.30 80.42
N THR A 1021 43.39 -27.95 80.74
CA THR A 1021 43.00 -27.35 82.02
C THR A 1021 42.00 -28.23 82.78
N PRO A 1022 41.92 -28.11 84.12
CA PRO A 1022 40.91 -28.82 84.91
C PRO A 1022 39.47 -28.49 84.50
N ALA A 1023 39.20 -27.27 84.02
CA ALA A 1023 37.88 -26.83 83.58
C ALA A 1023 37.44 -27.58 82.31
N ASN A 1024 38.30 -27.63 81.28
CA ASN A 1024 38.01 -28.37 80.05
C ASN A 1024 37.93 -29.88 80.31
N PHE A 1025 38.82 -30.43 81.13
CA PHE A 1025 38.79 -31.84 81.52
C PHE A 1025 37.46 -32.22 82.18
N LYS A 1026 36.98 -31.41 83.15
CA LYS A 1026 35.69 -31.62 83.81
C LYS A 1026 34.52 -31.50 82.84
N SER A 1027 34.54 -30.51 81.95
CA SER A 1027 33.49 -30.29 80.95
C SER A 1027 33.40 -31.47 79.97
N LEU A 1028 34.54 -31.95 79.45
CA LEU A 1028 34.62 -33.13 78.60
C LEU A 1028 34.14 -34.39 79.31
N LYS A 1029 34.56 -34.61 80.57
CA LYS A 1029 34.13 -35.76 81.35
C LYS A 1029 32.62 -35.76 81.61
N THR A 1030 32.02 -34.59 81.81
CA THR A 1030 30.58 -34.47 82.10
C THR A 1030 29.73 -34.66 80.85
N ASN A 1031 30.16 -34.12 79.72
CA ASN A 1031 29.34 -34.03 78.51
C ASN A 1031 29.72 -35.04 77.41
N PHE A 1032 30.97 -35.52 77.36
CA PHE A 1032 31.53 -36.35 76.28
C PHE A 1032 32.57 -37.39 76.77
N ASP A 1033 32.32 -38.11 77.86
CA ASP A 1033 33.14 -39.26 78.29
C ASP A 1033 33.23 -40.31 77.14
N PRO A 1034 34.42 -40.74 76.66
CA PRO A 1034 35.77 -40.61 77.26
C PRO A 1034 36.72 -39.58 76.62
N LEU A 1035 36.24 -38.51 75.98
CA LEU A 1035 37.09 -37.51 75.33
C LEU A 1035 38.03 -36.76 76.29
N HIS A 1036 37.72 -36.70 77.59
CA HIS A 1036 38.64 -36.15 78.59
C HIS A 1036 39.94 -36.97 78.71
N ILE A 1037 39.89 -38.28 78.43
CA ILE A 1037 41.08 -39.13 78.34
C ILE A 1037 41.88 -38.79 77.09
N LEU A 1038 41.22 -38.54 75.95
CA LEU A 1038 41.89 -38.14 74.71
C LEU A 1038 42.65 -36.82 74.87
N LEU A 1039 42.10 -35.85 75.62
CA LEU A 1039 42.78 -34.60 75.95
C LEU A 1039 44.10 -34.85 76.72
N VAL A 1040 44.07 -35.79 77.67
CA VAL A 1040 45.25 -36.21 78.44
C VAL A 1040 46.24 -36.98 77.56
N GLU A 1041 45.77 -37.85 76.66
CA GLU A 1041 46.64 -38.59 75.74
C GLU A 1041 47.47 -37.67 74.85
N GLN A 1042 46.91 -36.53 74.43
CA GLN A 1042 47.60 -35.55 73.59
C GLN A 1042 48.48 -34.59 74.39
N ASN A 1043 48.10 -34.29 75.63
CA ASN A 1043 48.76 -33.32 76.49
C ASN A 1043 49.13 -33.93 77.86
N ILE A 1044 49.86 -35.04 77.84
CA ILE A 1044 50.17 -35.84 79.05
C ILE A 1044 51.08 -35.10 80.05
N GLU A 1045 52.02 -34.30 79.55
CA GLU A 1045 52.99 -33.60 80.41
C GLU A 1045 52.31 -32.55 81.31
N PRO A 1046 51.47 -31.64 80.78
CA PRO A 1046 50.65 -30.74 81.61
C PRO A 1046 49.75 -31.47 82.62
N PHE A 1047 49.15 -32.58 82.21
CA PHE A 1047 48.27 -33.37 83.08
C PHE A 1047 49.04 -33.95 84.28
N ILE A 1048 50.21 -34.55 84.06
CA ILE A 1048 51.00 -35.16 85.13
C ILE A 1048 51.56 -34.10 86.08
N SER A 1049 51.95 -32.91 85.59
CA SER A 1049 52.44 -31.84 86.48
C SER A 1049 51.38 -31.31 87.45
N GLU A 1050 50.11 -31.36 87.06
CA GLU A 1050 49.00 -30.83 87.85
C GLU A 1050 47.96 -31.90 88.21
N GLN A 1051 48.36 -33.18 88.30
CA GLN A 1051 47.45 -34.31 88.47
C GLN A 1051 46.45 -34.13 89.63
N ALA A 1052 46.88 -33.51 90.74
CA ALA A 1052 46.04 -33.25 91.90
C ALA A 1052 44.85 -32.31 91.64
N ASN A 1053 44.89 -31.52 90.56
CA ASN A 1053 43.81 -30.59 90.18
C ASN A 1053 42.71 -31.28 89.36
N TYR A 1054 42.91 -32.54 88.95
CA TYR A 1054 41.96 -33.32 88.16
C TYR A 1054 41.20 -34.31 89.03
N LEU A 1055 39.86 -34.32 88.93
CA LEU A 1055 38.99 -35.24 89.67
C LEU A 1055 38.85 -36.56 88.91
N LEU A 1056 39.64 -37.55 89.33
CA LEU A 1056 39.68 -38.89 88.73
C LEU A 1056 38.74 -39.85 89.46
N ASP A 1057 38.18 -40.81 88.73
CA ASP A 1057 37.50 -41.98 89.30
C ASP A 1057 38.15 -43.30 88.85
N ALA A 1058 37.64 -44.41 89.36
CA ALA A 1058 38.21 -45.72 89.09
C ALA A 1058 38.20 -46.08 87.58
N SER A 1059 37.20 -45.60 86.83
CA SER A 1059 37.11 -45.81 85.37
C SER A 1059 38.22 -45.05 84.65
N ASP A 1060 38.45 -43.79 85.01
CA ASP A 1060 39.54 -42.97 84.44
C ASP A 1060 40.90 -43.62 84.68
N VAL A 1061 41.13 -44.10 85.91
CA VAL A 1061 42.37 -44.79 86.27
C VAL A 1061 42.59 -46.02 85.39
N LYS A 1062 41.53 -46.80 85.12
CA LYS A 1062 41.60 -47.94 84.22
C LYS A 1062 41.95 -47.51 82.80
N GLN A 1063 41.23 -46.52 82.25
CA GLN A 1063 41.44 -46.05 80.88
C GLN A 1063 42.84 -45.46 80.65
N LEU A 1064 43.38 -44.70 81.62
CA LEU A 1064 44.74 -44.16 81.57
C LEU A 1064 45.82 -45.24 81.67
N LEU A 1065 45.61 -46.26 82.52
CA LEU A 1065 46.53 -47.40 82.64
C LEU A 1065 46.53 -48.29 81.40
N ASP A 1066 45.37 -48.47 80.76
CA ASP A 1066 45.20 -49.30 79.57
C ASP A 1066 45.58 -48.58 78.26
N SER A 1067 45.65 -47.24 78.25
CA SER A 1067 45.95 -46.45 77.04
C SER A 1067 47.33 -46.76 76.45
N ASP A 1068 47.37 -47.24 75.20
CA ASP A 1068 48.64 -47.47 74.48
C ASP A 1068 49.35 -46.18 74.06
N LYS A 1069 48.64 -45.03 74.05
CA LYS A 1069 49.21 -43.74 73.66
C LYS A 1069 50.03 -43.09 74.77
N ILE A 1070 49.76 -43.41 76.03
CA ILE A 1070 50.49 -42.87 77.17
C ILE A 1070 51.76 -43.70 77.39
N PRO A 1071 52.96 -43.10 77.26
CA PRO A 1071 54.21 -43.81 77.50
C PRO A 1071 54.32 -44.34 78.94
N ASN A 1072 54.94 -45.52 79.11
CA ASN A 1072 55.03 -46.17 80.42
C ASN A 1072 55.71 -45.33 81.51
N ASN A 1073 56.60 -44.39 81.19
CA ASN A 1073 57.18 -43.47 82.18
C ASN A 1073 56.12 -42.55 82.79
N TYR A 1074 55.21 -41.98 81.99
CA TYR A 1074 54.12 -41.16 82.51
C TYR A 1074 53.09 -41.98 83.29
N LYS A 1075 52.82 -43.24 82.88
CA LYS A 1075 51.97 -44.16 83.66
C LYS A 1075 52.55 -44.47 85.04
N LYS A 1076 53.89 -44.57 85.16
CA LYS A 1076 54.54 -44.73 86.47
C LYS A 1076 54.33 -43.51 87.35
N SER A 1077 54.61 -42.32 86.83
CA SER A 1077 54.42 -41.06 87.56
C SER A 1077 52.95 -40.86 87.95
N PHE A 1078 52.02 -41.23 87.07
CA PHE A 1078 50.58 -41.22 87.36
C PHE A 1078 50.22 -42.10 88.57
N VAL A 1079 50.75 -43.33 88.63
CA VAL A 1079 50.50 -44.27 89.73
C VAL A 1079 51.18 -43.84 91.02
N GLU A 1080 52.39 -43.27 90.96
CA GLU A 1080 53.11 -42.76 92.14
C GLU A 1080 52.37 -41.61 92.83
N GLN A 1081 51.62 -40.82 92.07
CA GLN A 1081 50.86 -39.66 92.55
C GLN A 1081 49.37 -39.93 92.75
N LEU A 1082 48.90 -41.14 92.42
CA LEU A 1082 47.49 -41.50 92.45
C LEU A 1082 46.89 -41.36 93.86
N ASP A 1083 45.80 -40.61 93.96
CA ASP A 1083 45.04 -40.45 95.19
C ASP A 1083 44.16 -41.69 95.44
N PRO A 1084 44.26 -42.35 96.61
CA PRO A 1084 43.38 -43.46 96.98
C PRO A 1084 41.89 -43.15 96.87
N ASP A 1085 41.48 -41.88 97.06
CA ASP A 1085 40.08 -41.45 96.96
C ASP A 1085 39.52 -41.61 95.53
N SER A 1086 40.39 -41.74 94.53
CA SER A 1086 40.01 -42.01 93.12
C SER A 1086 39.64 -43.48 92.89
N LEU A 1087 39.81 -44.35 93.89
CA LEU A 1087 39.64 -45.80 93.79
C LEU A 1087 38.50 -46.29 94.69
N THR A 1088 37.85 -47.38 94.28
CA THR A 1088 36.81 -48.03 95.10
C THR A 1088 37.06 -49.53 95.24
N ASN A 1089 36.71 -50.08 96.39
CA ASN A 1089 36.82 -51.53 96.68
C ASN A 1089 35.86 -52.41 95.86
N GLU A 1090 34.94 -51.80 95.12
CA GLU A 1090 33.96 -52.50 94.29
C GLU A 1090 34.58 -52.98 92.96
N HIS A 1091 35.59 -52.28 92.44
CA HIS A 1091 36.21 -52.60 91.14
C HIS A 1091 37.46 -53.48 91.28
N ILE A 1092 37.25 -54.74 91.65
CA ILE A 1092 38.33 -55.73 91.91
C ILE A 1092 39.29 -55.90 90.73
N GLU A 1093 38.80 -55.82 89.48
CA GLU A 1093 39.62 -55.94 88.27
C GLU A 1093 40.64 -54.78 88.16
N ILE A 1094 40.19 -53.54 88.35
CA ILE A 1094 41.02 -52.32 88.28
C ILE A 1094 42.10 -52.35 89.36
N LEU A 1095 41.70 -52.69 90.60
CA LEU A 1095 42.64 -52.84 91.71
C LEU A 1095 43.66 -53.96 91.45
N THR A 1096 43.20 -55.04 90.81
CA THR A 1096 44.06 -56.15 90.42
C THR A 1096 45.10 -55.73 89.38
N ASP A 1097 44.69 -54.97 88.36
CA ASP A 1097 45.56 -54.50 87.29
C ASP A 1097 46.54 -53.43 87.79
N LEU A 1098 46.09 -52.53 88.66
CA LEU A 1098 46.94 -51.58 89.37
C LEU A 1098 48.01 -52.30 90.22
N ILE A 1099 47.62 -53.30 91.03
CA ILE A 1099 48.56 -54.11 91.83
C ILE A 1099 49.55 -54.86 90.95
N ASN A 1100 49.08 -55.45 89.84
CA ASN A 1100 49.94 -56.14 88.88
C ASN A 1100 50.93 -55.15 88.24
N PHE A 1101 50.48 -53.94 87.88
CA PHE A 1101 51.32 -52.90 87.28
C PHE A 1101 52.42 -52.45 88.25
N ILE A 1102 52.06 -52.13 89.50
CA ILE A 1102 53.00 -51.77 90.57
C ILE A 1102 54.02 -52.89 90.78
N SER A 1103 53.55 -54.14 90.89
CA SER A 1103 54.41 -55.30 91.14
C SER A 1103 55.31 -55.66 89.95
N LYS A 1104 54.85 -55.44 88.71
CA LYS A 1104 55.63 -55.69 87.49
C LYS A 1104 56.74 -54.66 87.30
N HIS A 1105 56.49 -53.42 87.70
CA HIS A 1105 57.40 -52.30 87.49
C HIS A 1105 58.23 -51.92 88.73
N ASN A 1106 58.04 -52.61 89.87
CA ASN A 1106 58.70 -52.34 91.15
C ASN A 1106 58.58 -50.87 91.56
N LEU A 1107 57.35 -50.32 91.52
CA LEU A 1107 57.12 -48.91 91.83
C LEU A 1107 57.02 -48.70 93.32
N GLU A 1108 57.67 -47.65 93.82
CA GLU A 1108 57.45 -47.14 95.17
C GLU A 1108 56.14 -46.36 95.19
N ILE A 1109 55.18 -46.78 96.03
CA ILE A 1109 53.89 -46.11 96.15
C ILE A 1109 53.74 -45.41 97.49
N LYS A 1110 52.96 -44.32 97.52
CA LYS A 1110 52.66 -43.58 98.76
C LYS A 1110 52.01 -44.49 99.81
N GLY A 1111 52.27 -44.19 101.09
CA GLY A 1111 51.78 -44.98 102.22
C GLY A 1111 50.25 -45.15 102.23
N ASP A 1112 49.50 -44.10 101.90
CA ASP A 1112 48.03 -44.15 101.89
C ASP A 1112 47.48 -45.07 100.79
N LEU A 1113 48.08 -45.06 99.60
CA LEU A 1113 47.73 -45.96 98.51
C LEU A 1113 48.11 -47.41 98.82
N LEU A 1114 49.27 -47.64 99.45
CA LEU A 1114 49.68 -48.96 99.90
C LEU A 1114 48.71 -49.52 100.95
N ILE A 1115 48.33 -48.69 101.93
CA ILE A 1115 47.35 -49.02 102.95
C ILE A 1115 46.03 -49.44 102.31
N PHE A 1116 45.49 -48.59 101.43
CA PHE A 1116 44.24 -48.84 100.74
C PHE A 1116 44.30 -50.19 100.00
N LEU A 1117 45.35 -50.42 99.20
CA LEU A 1117 45.52 -51.63 98.40
C LEU A 1117 45.67 -52.92 99.25
N LEU A 1118 46.26 -52.84 100.44
CA LEU A 1118 46.39 -53.97 101.37
C LEU A 1118 45.08 -54.33 102.08
N GLU A 1119 44.15 -53.39 102.21
CA GLU A 1119 42.84 -53.60 102.84
C GLU A 1119 41.75 -53.98 101.81
N THR A 1120 42.10 -54.05 100.52
CA THR A 1120 41.18 -54.43 99.45
C THR A 1120 40.69 -55.89 99.57
N THR A 1121 39.57 -56.17 98.89
CA THR A 1121 39.01 -57.52 98.70
C THR A 1121 39.80 -58.39 97.72
N VAL A 1122 40.88 -57.85 97.10
CA VAL A 1122 41.73 -58.60 96.18
C VAL A 1122 42.33 -59.81 96.90
N THR A 1123 42.51 -60.92 96.15
CA THR A 1123 43.03 -62.17 96.71
C THR A 1123 44.27 -61.95 97.58
N GLN A 1124 44.29 -62.58 98.75
CA GLN A 1124 45.34 -62.39 99.74
C GLN A 1124 46.76 -62.62 99.18
N LEU A 1125 46.92 -63.55 98.22
CA LEU A 1125 48.20 -63.80 97.55
C LEU A 1125 48.70 -62.59 96.75
N LYS A 1126 47.83 -61.79 96.13
CA LYS A 1126 48.23 -60.57 95.40
C LYS A 1126 48.57 -59.43 96.35
N ARG A 1127 47.81 -59.27 97.44
CA ARG A 1127 48.13 -58.31 98.51
C ARG A 1127 49.48 -58.63 99.17
N VAL A 1128 49.77 -59.92 99.38
CA VAL A 1128 51.09 -60.38 99.85
C VAL A 1128 52.18 -60.08 98.82
N ALA A 1129 51.93 -60.30 97.53
CA ALA A 1129 52.89 -59.97 96.48
C ALA A 1129 53.19 -58.46 96.41
N LEU A 1130 52.15 -57.62 96.54
CA LEU A 1130 52.26 -56.16 96.62
C LEU A 1130 53.16 -55.76 97.80
N LEU A 1131 52.84 -56.24 99.02
CA LEU A 1131 53.65 -55.95 100.19
C LEU A 1131 55.09 -56.41 100.00
N THR A 1132 55.29 -57.60 99.42
CA THR A 1132 56.63 -58.15 99.14
C THR A 1132 57.46 -57.19 98.27
N GLY A 1133 56.87 -56.59 97.25
CA GLY A 1133 57.54 -55.62 96.38
C GLY A 1133 57.82 -54.28 97.05
N GLN A 1134 57.08 -53.92 98.10
CA GLN A 1134 57.29 -52.68 98.87
C GLN A 1134 58.26 -52.83 100.04
N ILE A 1135 58.54 -54.06 100.49
CA ILE A 1135 59.37 -54.30 101.69
C ILE A 1135 60.69 -53.56 101.63
N ASP A 1136 61.37 -53.48 100.48
CA ASP A 1136 62.66 -52.82 100.35
C ASP A 1136 62.61 -51.30 100.55
N TYR A 1137 61.45 -50.66 100.36
CA TYR A 1137 61.22 -49.22 100.58
C TYR A 1137 60.72 -48.89 101.99
N LEU A 1138 60.19 -49.88 102.73
CA LEU A 1138 59.56 -49.67 104.04
C LEU A 1138 60.56 -49.75 105.21
N GLU A 1139 60.36 -48.95 106.27
CA GLU A 1139 61.05 -49.15 107.54
C GLU A 1139 60.51 -50.38 108.29
N ILE A 1140 61.33 -50.96 109.18
CA ILE A 1140 60.96 -52.15 109.98
C ILE A 1140 59.67 -51.93 110.79
N GLY A 1141 59.43 -50.70 111.27
CA GLY A 1141 58.20 -50.32 111.97
C GLY A 1141 56.97 -50.47 111.07
N SER A 1142 57.00 -49.87 109.87
CA SER A 1142 55.91 -49.92 108.90
C SER A 1142 55.66 -51.32 108.36
N ILE A 1143 56.70 -52.14 108.16
CA ILE A 1143 56.55 -53.55 107.76
C ILE A 1143 55.67 -54.31 108.77
N THR A 1144 55.84 -54.03 110.07
CA THR A 1144 55.04 -54.66 111.13
C THR A 1144 53.58 -54.25 111.02
N GLU A 1145 53.32 -52.97 110.80
CA GLU A 1145 51.97 -52.42 110.62
C GLU A 1145 51.26 -52.95 109.37
N HIS A 1146 51.98 -53.12 108.26
CA HIS A 1146 51.40 -53.66 107.03
C HIS A 1146 51.18 -55.17 107.10
N LEU A 1147 52.06 -55.92 107.79
CA LEU A 1147 51.88 -57.36 108.00
C LEU A 1147 50.63 -57.67 108.83
N THR A 1148 50.31 -56.88 109.87
CA THR A 1148 49.12 -57.09 110.70
C THR A 1148 47.81 -56.88 109.95
N ARG A 1149 47.82 -56.10 108.85
CA ARG A 1149 46.68 -55.87 107.96
C ARG A 1149 46.39 -57.03 107.00
N LEU A 1150 47.27 -58.03 106.92
CA LEU A 1150 47.07 -59.25 106.14
C LEU A 1150 46.41 -60.36 106.99
N ASP A 1151 45.60 -61.23 106.38
CA ASP A 1151 44.95 -62.31 107.11
C ASP A 1151 45.97 -63.37 107.61
N LYS A 1152 45.57 -64.18 108.59
CA LYS A 1152 46.40 -65.31 109.07
C LYS A 1152 46.69 -66.29 107.92
N PRO A 1153 47.91 -66.84 107.80
CA PRO A 1153 49.00 -66.83 108.79
C PRO A 1153 50.02 -65.67 108.65
N TYR A 1154 49.84 -64.70 107.74
CA TYR A 1154 50.86 -63.66 107.47
C TYR A 1154 50.93 -62.58 108.54
N SER A 1155 49.80 -62.18 109.12
CA SER A 1155 49.78 -61.29 110.31
C SER A 1155 50.51 -61.87 111.50
N GLU A 1156 50.58 -63.19 111.63
CA GLU A 1156 51.30 -63.83 112.73
C GLU A 1156 52.83 -63.67 112.60
N ILE A 1157 53.36 -63.27 111.42
CA ILE A 1157 54.80 -62.98 111.23
C ILE A 1157 55.23 -61.78 112.09
N ALA A 1158 54.33 -60.82 112.31
CA ALA A 1158 54.57 -59.68 113.19
C ALA A 1158 54.69 -60.10 114.68
N GLU A 1159 54.24 -61.31 115.05
CA GLU A 1159 54.34 -61.82 116.41
C GLU A 1159 55.74 -62.42 116.72
N LYS A 1160 56.39 -61.86 117.75
CA LYS A 1160 57.77 -62.21 118.12
C LYS A 1160 57.86 -63.62 118.71
N GLY A 1161 58.92 -64.34 118.34
CA GLY A 1161 59.25 -65.69 118.85
C GLY A 1161 58.37 -66.84 118.36
N ARG A 1162 57.52 -66.64 117.35
CA ARG A 1162 56.72 -67.71 116.74
C ARG A 1162 57.51 -68.50 115.70
N ARG A 1163 57.17 -69.78 115.60
CA ARG A 1163 57.63 -70.68 114.53
C ARG A 1163 56.45 -71.01 113.63
N LEU A 1164 56.35 -70.30 112.52
CA LEU A 1164 55.22 -70.38 111.60
C LEU A 1164 55.50 -71.35 110.45
N GLN A 1165 54.44 -71.91 109.87
CA GLN A 1165 54.52 -72.79 108.71
C GLN A 1165 53.68 -72.23 107.57
N PHE A 1166 54.35 -71.79 106.51
CA PHE A 1166 53.71 -71.32 105.28
C PHE A 1166 53.68 -72.43 104.22
N LYS A 1167 52.81 -72.28 103.23
CA LYS A 1167 52.81 -73.17 102.06
C LYS A 1167 54.05 -72.85 101.23
N ASN A 1168 54.65 -73.87 100.64
CA ASN A 1168 55.88 -73.74 99.86
C ASN A 1168 55.61 -73.21 98.42
N ASN A 1169 54.82 -72.14 98.28
CA ASN A 1169 54.48 -71.51 97.00
C ASN A 1169 55.48 -70.38 96.65
N LYS A 1170 55.39 -69.82 95.43
CA LYS A 1170 56.35 -68.80 94.95
C LYS A 1170 56.23 -67.48 95.72
N THR A 1171 55.00 -67.06 96.04
CA THR A 1171 54.70 -65.79 96.72
C THR A 1171 55.17 -65.79 98.18
N ASP A 1172 54.86 -66.84 98.94
CA ASP A 1172 55.26 -66.98 100.34
C ASP A 1172 56.78 -67.05 100.49
N LYS A 1173 57.47 -67.70 99.52
CA LYS A 1173 58.94 -67.68 99.47
C LYS A 1173 59.50 -66.30 99.22
N ALA A 1174 58.90 -65.55 98.29
CA ALA A 1174 59.36 -64.21 97.94
C ALA A 1174 59.19 -63.27 99.14
N LEU A 1175 58.04 -63.32 99.80
CA LEU A 1175 57.79 -62.56 101.04
C LEU A 1175 58.81 -62.91 102.12
N VAL A 1176 59.01 -64.20 102.38
CA VAL A 1176 59.94 -64.65 103.43
C VAL A 1176 61.38 -64.29 103.09
N ALA A 1177 61.80 -64.40 101.82
CA ALA A 1177 63.12 -63.98 101.38
C ALA A 1177 63.31 -62.46 101.50
N ALA A 1178 62.32 -61.65 101.14
CA ALA A 1178 62.37 -60.20 101.31
C ALA A 1178 62.47 -59.81 102.80
N LEU A 1179 61.70 -60.46 103.67
CA LEU A 1179 61.77 -60.27 105.12
C LEU A 1179 63.08 -60.78 105.73
N GLU A 1180 63.68 -61.85 105.20
CA GLU A 1180 64.98 -62.38 105.64
C GLU A 1180 66.13 -61.45 105.21
N ASN A 1181 66.11 -60.99 103.96
CA ASN A 1181 67.07 -60.00 103.42
C ASN A 1181 67.04 -58.68 104.19
N LYS A 1182 65.85 -58.23 104.58
CA LYS A 1182 65.66 -57.02 105.40
C LYS A 1182 65.88 -57.26 106.90
N ASN A 1183 66.43 -58.41 107.28
CA ASN A 1183 66.72 -58.81 108.67
C ASN A 1183 65.50 -58.80 109.62
N TYR A 1184 64.27 -58.83 109.08
CA TYR A 1184 63.03 -58.80 109.87
C TYR A 1184 62.77 -60.14 110.58
N ILE A 1185 63.02 -61.26 109.91
CA ILE A 1185 62.94 -62.61 110.49
C ILE A 1185 64.32 -63.16 110.87
N SER A 1186 64.36 -64.25 111.66
CA SER A 1186 65.62 -64.83 112.15
C SER A 1186 66.24 -65.83 111.18
N SER A 1187 65.41 -66.67 110.57
CA SER A 1187 65.81 -67.68 109.59
C SER A 1187 64.58 -68.30 108.95
N SER A 1188 64.71 -68.76 107.71
CA SER A 1188 63.75 -69.65 107.08
C SER A 1188 64.38 -71.00 106.71
N LYS A 1189 63.65 -72.10 106.91
CA LYS A 1189 64.09 -73.45 106.51
C LYS A 1189 62.97 -74.18 105.79
N LYS A 1190 63.33 -74.84 104.68
CA LYS A 1190 62.42 -75.71 103.94
C LYS A 1190 62.18 -77.01 104.73
N ASP A 1191 60.93 -77.27 105.08
CA ASP A 1191 60.49 -78.44 105.85
C ASP A 1191 59.43 -79.22 105.04
N GLY A 1192 59.90 -80.03 104.10
CA GLY A 1192 59.05 -80.78 103.15
C GLY A 1192 58.21 -79.88 102.24
N LYS A 1193 56.88 -80.04 102.27
CA LYS A 1193 55.90 -79.23 101.53
C LYS A 1193 55.57 -77.88 102.20
N LYS A 1194 56.21 -77.57 103.34
CA LYS A 1194 55.98 -76.34 104.11
C LYS A 1194 57.28 -75.54 104.25
N LEU A 1195 57.13 -74.23 104.38
CA LEU A 1195 58.24 -73.31 104.68
C LEU A 1195 58.17 -72.94 106.15
N ARG A 1196 59.19 -73.28 106.94
CA ARG A 1196 59.24 -72.96 108.35
C ARG A 1196 59.94 -71.61 108.53
N VAL A 1197 59.24 -70.66 109.13
CA VAL A 1197 59.73 -69.30 109.36
C VAL A 1197 59.86 -69.08 110.85
N ASN A 1198 61.04 -68.69 111.29
CA ASN A 1198 61.32 -68.38 112.69
C ASN A 1198 61.39 -66.85 112.85
N THR A 1199 60.45 -66.27 113.61
CA THR A 1199 60.49 -64.83 113.93
C THR A 1199 61.51 -64.59 115.07
N ARG A 1200 62.18 -63.43 115.08
CA ARG A 1200 63.22 -63.13 116.09
C ARG A 1200 62.60 -63.03 117.49
N ILE A 1201 63.29 -63.59 118.50
CA ILE A 1201 62.87 -63.58 119.93
C ILE A 1201 63.38 -62.31 120.65
N LYS A 1202 64.54 -61.79 120.25
CA LYS A 1202 65.06 -60.45 120.52
C LYS A 1202 65.73 -59.95 119.23
N MET A 1203 65.43 -58.73 118.81
CA MET A 1203 66.27 -58.05 117.82
C MET A 1203 67.48 -57.53 118.60
N ASP A 1204 68.66 -58.10 118.35
CA ASP A 1204 69.88 -57.42 118.76
C ASP A 1204 69.93 -56.09 118.03
N ASN A 1205 70.19 -55.01 118.77
CA ASN A 1205 70.47 -53.70 118.20
C ASN A 1205 71.72 -53.85 117.32
N VAL A 1206 71.50 -53.96 116.02
CA VAL A 1206 72.47 -53.61 115.00
C VAL A 1206 71.85 -52.41 114.31
N ASN A 1207 72.57 -51.28 114.37
CA ASN A 1207 72.25 -50.05 113.66
C ASN A 1207 71.88 -50.30 112.20
#